data_AF-A0A1X0N315-F1
#
_entry.id   AF-A0A1X0N315-F1
#
_cell.length_a   1.000
_cell.length_b   1.000
_cell.length_c   1.000
_cell.angle_alpha   90.00
_cell.angle_beta   90.00
_cell.angle_gamma   90.00
#
_symmetry.space_group_name_H-M   'P 1'
#
loop_
_entity.id
_entity.type
_entity.pdbx_description
1 polymer ?
#
loop_
_entity_poly.entity_id
_entity_poly.type
_entity_poly.pdbx_seq_one_letter_code
_entity_poly.pdbx_strand_id
1 'polypeptide(L)'
;MLTRLRRIGFIGCLAVLLMAQVANAQLDEPDVSSRAQLSQTQRDWLNRHGPLRVGLVMRAPYAQFDQRLQQLSGANVDFMNALAATLPVELVWRNFSDQAALEKALADGEVDVAPGLTQTPAGLKVWLFSDPYLRVSQLLIGERDGSTAVDLDKLDNRSRVAVRMPSTTADYLHGNYPHLNLQGVPLERQALQLLLSQQARYAVVDEAQLSRLLREPEFSGLAVVGDIGLPLLLRVASRRDVPELATIIGEALRAVPAKDLDQLHTRWMPLTPSHFGESPGLWKNLCILLLVMLLACFAIVVWQRRQQQALEQELLAAREDIARRVQGEEALRLAQFSIDQSTVGILWVNWDSRVRYANRAAESILGYGTGQVIERPLIDFDPGLHMDRWLNLWKNARSAEDSPQLFETNCVRADGSVLPVDVSLSFLRFREAEYLVVFLSDVSERRRAHDQLRELSAHLESVREEEKARIAREVHDELGQMLTVLKLETSMCELAYAELDPGLSERLVSMKKLIAQLFQLVRDVATALRPPILDAGIASAIEWQARRFEARTQIPCLVQVPDNLPVLSDARATGMFRILQEALTNVMRHAQAHTVEISLTLERGVMCMTIADDGQGFVSGDIEPGRTVSFGVVGMRERVLMLGGRLELDSEPGEGTTLRAYIPLDPAGQEREK
;
A
#
# COMPACT_ATOMS: atom_id res chain seq x y z
N MET A 1 -14.94 9.66 -2.73
CA MET A 1 -16.26 10.02 -2.15
C MET A 1 -17.00 11.12 -2.94
N LEU A 2 -16.32 12.14 -3.50
CA LEU A 2 -16.94 13.20 -4.30
C LEU A 2 -17.59 12.76 -5.63
N THR A 3 -17.14 11.66 -6.24
CA THR A 3 -17.62 11.20 -7.55
C THR A 3 -18.94 10.42 -7.50
N ARG A 4 -19.28 9.80 -6.36
CA ARG A 4 -20.55 9.08 -6.19
C ARG A 4 -21.72 9.99 -5.79
N LEU A 5 -21.47 11.08 -5.05
CA LEU A 5 -22.51 12.08 -4.75
C LEU A 5 -22.95 12.88 -5.98
N ARG A 6 -22.02 13.17 -6.91
CA ARG A 6 -22.36 13.84 -8.18
C ARG A 6 -23.29 13.02 -9.09
N ARG A 7 -23.19 11.68 -9.07
CA ARG A 7 -24.05 10.83 -9.92
C ARG A 7 -25.49 10.73 -9.41
N ILE A 8 -25.72 10.77 -8.10
CA ILE A 8 -27.08 10.71 -7.53
C ILE A 8 -27.79 12.07 -7.68
N GLY A 9 -27.06 13.18 -7.55
CA GLY A 9 -27.60 14.52 -7.84
C GLY A 9 -27.96 14.73 -9.32
N PHE A 10 -27.21 14.14 -10.25
CA PHE A 10 -27.47 14.25 -11.69
C PHE A 10 -28.74 13.50 -12.12
N ILE A 11 -29.03 12.35 -11.51
CA ILE A 11 -30.25 11.56 -11.79
C ILE A 11 -31.49 12.28 -11.24
N GLY A 12 -31.38 12.95 -10.10
CA GLY A 12 -32.47 13.76 -9.52
C GLY A 12 -32.83 14.99 -10.37
N CYS A 13 -31.84 15.72 -10.91
CA CYS A 13 -32.10 16.88 -11.77
C CYS A 13 -32.66 16.51 -13.15
N LEU A 14 -32.27 15.35 -13.71
CA LEU A 14 -32.78 14.89 -15.00
C LEU A 14 -34.28 14.53 -14.93
N ALA A 15 -34.73 13.97 -13.80
CA ALA A 15 -36.14 13.64 -13.57
C ALA A 15 -37.04 14.89 -13.44
N VAL A 16 -36.53 15.97 -12.84
CA VAL A 16 -37.27 17.23 -12.70
C VAL A 16 -37.38 17.98 -14.04
N LEU A 17 -36.35 17.92 -14.88
CA LEU A 17 -36.38 18.47 -16.24
C LEU A 17 -37.32 17.70 -17.17
N LEU A 18 -37.41 16.37 -17.03
CA LEU A 18 -38.37 15.55 -17.78
C LEU A 18 -39.82 15.82 -17.37
N MET A 19 -40.10 16.03 -16.07
CA MET A 19 -41.44 16.40 -15.62
C MET A 19 -41.85 17.82 -16.02
N ALA A 20 -40.89 18.75 -16.14
CA ALA A 20 -41.15 20.10 -16.65
C ALA A 20 -41.44 20.14 -18.16
N GLN A 21 -40.87 19.21 -18.95
CA GLN A 21 -41.17 19.11 -20.39
C GLN A 21 -42.55 18.51 -20.68
N VAL A 22 -43.04 17.60 -19.83
CA VAL A 22 -44.37 16.99 -19.99
C VAL A 22 -45.49 17.98 -19.65
N ALA A 23 -45.24 18.96 -18.78
CA ALA A 23 -46.24 19.97 -18.39
C ALA A 23 -46.45 21.09 -19.44
N ASN A 24 -45.60 21.19 -20.47
CA ASN A 24 -45.64 22.31 -21.44
C ASN A 24 -46.16 21.91 -22.84
N ALA A 25 -46.75 20.72 -22.98
CA ALA A 25 -47.16 20.14 -24.27
C ALA A 25 -48.67 20.25 -24.58
N GLN A 26 -49.41 21.15 -23.92
CA GLN A 26 -50.86 21.31 -24.14
C GLN A 26 -51.25 22.77 -24.35
N LEU A 27 -50.82 23.34 -25.48
CA LEU A 27 -51.46 24.50 -26.10
C LEU A 27 -51.19 24.43 -27.62
N ASP A 28 -51.94 23.59 -28.33
CA ASP A 28 -52.07 23.69 -29.79
C ASP A 28 -53.52 24.06 -30.14
N GLU A 29 -53.63 25.13 -30.91
CA GLU A 29 -54.83 25.72 -31.50
C GLU A 29 -55.50 24.79 -32.56
N PRO A 30 -56.77 25.03 -32.95
CA PRO A 30 -57.55 24.06 -33.72
C PRO A 30 -57.09 23.98 -35.18
N ASP A 31 -56.68 22.78 -35.61
CA ASP A 31 -56.24 22.53 -36.98
C ASP A 31 -57.41 22.57 -37.98
N VAL A 32 -57.09 23.07 -39.16
CA VAL A 32 -57.94 23.46 -40.28
C VAL A 32 -58.53 22.22 -40.97
N SER A 33 -59.83 22.25 -41.23
CA SER A 33 -60.64 21.28 -42.00
C SER A 33 -59.88 20.43 -43.03
N SER A 34 -59.68 19.15 -42.71
CA SER A 34 -59.05 18.14 -43.56
C SER A 34 -59.98 17.70 -44.70
N ARG A 35 -59.79 18.26 -45.90
CA ARG A 35 -60.50 17.79 -47.10
C ARG A 35 -59.96 16.43 -47.57
N ALA A 36 -60.84 15.56 -48.05
CA ALA A 36 -60.45 14.25 -48.57
C ALA A 36 -59.59 14.39 -49.85
N GLN A 37 -58.48 13.63 -49.93
CA GLN A 37 -57.58 13.65 -51.08
C GLN A 37 -58.12 12.80 -52.24
N LEU A 38 -59.12 13.33 -52.95
CA LEU A 38 -59.74 12.63 -54.08
C LEU A 38 -58.91 12.75 -55.36
N SER A 39 -58.82 11.67 -56.13
CA SER A 39 -58.26 11.70 -57.49
C SER A 39 -59.09 12.61 -58.41
N GLN A 40 -58.51 13.07 -59.52
CA GLN A 40 -59.25 13.89 -60.49
C GLN A 40 -60.46 13.13 -61.06
N THR A 41 -60.33 11.82 -61.30
CA THR A 41 -61.42 10.96 -61.79
C THR A 41 -62.57 10.84 -60.79
N GLN A 42 -62.27 10.75 -59.49
CA GLN A 42 -63.26 10.70 -58.41
C GLN A 42 -64.02 12.04 -58.26
N ARG A 43 -63.31 13.17 -58.37
CA ARG A 43 -63.92 14.51 -58.37
C ARG A 43 -64.87 14.71 -59.56
N ASP A 44 -64.44 14.32 -60.75
CA ASP A 44 -65.26 14.41 -61.96
C ASP A 44 -66.45 13.43 -61.90
N TRP A 45 -66.33 12.32 -61.18
CA TRP A 45 -67.43 11.39 -60.92
C TRP A 45 -68.48 12.01 -60.00
N LEU A 46 -68.08 12.61 -58.88
CA LEU A 46 -68.98 13.30 -57.94
C LEU A 46 -69.74 14.44 -58.62
N ASN A 47 -69.05 15.27 -59.42
CA ASN A 47 -69.67 16.37 -60.14
C ASN A 47 -70.75 15.91 -61.13
N ARG A 48 -70.62 14.69 -61.68
CA ARG A 48 -71.58 14.10 -62.65
C ARG A 48 -72.78 13.42 -62.00
N HIS A 49 -72.64 12.91 -60.78
CA HIS A 49 -73.67 12.08 -60.14
C HIS A 49 -74.58 12.85 -59.16
N GLY A 50 -74.46 14.18 -59.10
CA GLY A 50 -75.39 15.06 -58.39
C GLY A 50 -75.36 14.89 -56.85
N PRO A 51 -76.32 15.49 -56.13
CA PRO A 51 -76.34 15.39 -54.67
C PRO A 51 -76.54 13.93 -54.24
N LEU A 52 -75.83 13.55 -53.19
CA LEU A 52 -75.80 12.17 -52.72
C LEU A 52 -77.09 11.85 -51.95
N ARG A 53 -77.86 10.86 -52.40
CA ARG A 53 -79.12 10.47 -51.75
C ARG A 53 -78.82 9.56 -50.57
N VAL A 54 -78.95 10.08 -49.37
CA VAL A 54 -78.65 9.39 -48.11
C VAL A 54 -79.92 8.80 -47.53
N GLY A 55 -79.99 7.47 -47.47
CA GLY A 55 -81.06 6.73 -46.85
C GLY A 55 -80.86 6.60 -45.35
N LEU A 56 -81.77 7.15 -44.56
CA LEU A 56 -81.79 7.08 -43.11
C LEU A 56 -82.95 6.22 -42.62
N VAL A 57 -82.64 5.25 -41.78
CA VAL A 57 -83.66 4.55 -40.98
C VAL A 57 -83.97 5.39 -39.74
N MET A 58 -85.21 5.84 -39.60
CA MET A 58 -85.63 6.78 -38.56
C MET A 58 -85.75 6.10 -37.19
N ARG A 59 -84.62 5.97 -36.49
CA ARG A 59 -84.51 5.41 -35.15
C ARG A 59 -83.58 6.21 -34.24
N ALA A 60 -84.16 6.84 -33.21
CA ALA A 60 -83.40 7.53 -32.16
C ALA A 60 -82.50 6.55 -31.39
N PRO A 61 -81.26 6.90 -31.00
CA PRO A 61 -80.60 8.21 -31.18
C PRO A 61 -79.78 8.33 -32.48
N TYR A 62 -79.81 7.35 -33.38
CA TYR A 62 -79.00 7.33 -34.59
C TYR A 62 -79.52 8.27 -35.67
N ALA A 63 -80.85 8.31 -35.86
CA ALA A 63 -81.53 9.29 -36.70
C ALA A 63 -82.95 9.52 -36.18
N GLN A 64 -83.31 10.77 -35.95
CA GLN A 64 -84.65 11.18 -35.53
C GLN A 64 -84.95 12.57 -36.10
N PHE A 65 -86.23 12.91 -36.20
CA PHE A 65 -86.63 14.27 -36.52
C PHE A 65 -86.74 15.07 -35.22
N ASP A 66 -85.88 16.07 -35.04
CA ASP A 66 -85.96 16.96 -33.89
C ASP A 66 -87.08 17.99 -34.13
N GLN A 67 -88.20 17.81 -33.44
CA GLN A 67 -89.36 18.70 -33.55
C GLN A 67 -89.05 20.14 -33.10
N ARG A 68 -88.05 20.36 -32.23
CA ARG A 68 -87.70 21.71 -31.76
C ARG A 68 -86.87 22.46 -32.79
N LEU A 69 -85.93 21.77 -33.43
CA LEU A 69 -85.03 22.37 -34.41
C LEU A 69 -85.54 22.22 -35.86
N GLN A 70 -86.66 21.51 -36.06
CA GLN A 70 -87.26 21.23 -37.38
C GLN A 70 -86.25 20.63 -38.38
N GLN A 71 -85.31 19.83 -37.89
CA GLN A 71 -84.24 19.22 -38.68
C GLN A 71 -83.98 17.78 -38.27
N LEU A 72 -83.31 17.03 -39.14
CA LEU A 72 -82.80 15.70 -38.82
C LEU A 72 -81.68 15.82 -37.78
N SER A 73 -81.70 14.92 -36.81
CA SER A 73 -80.70 14.88 -35.73
C SER A 73 -80.40 13.43 -35.37
N GLY A 74 -79.15 13.13 -35.01
CA GLY A 74 -78.75 11.81 -34.58
C GLY A 74 -77.28 11.53 -34.91
N ALA A 75 -76.73 10.49 -34.31
CA ALA A 75 -75.33 10.11 -34.51
C ALA A 75 -74.98 9.89 -35.99
N ASN A 76 -75.88 9.27 -36.77
CA ASN A 76 -75.64 9.03 -38.20
C ASN A 76 -75.78 10.31 -39.04
N VAL A 77 -76.64 11.23 -38.62
CA VAL A 77 -76.86 12.52 -39.29
C VAL A 77 -75.65 13.42 -39.09
N ASP A 78 -75.20 13.56 -37.83
CA ASP A 78 -74.01 14.34 -37.48
C ASP A 78 -72.75 13.76 -38.15
N PHE A 79 -72.61 12.43 -38.18
CA PHE A 79 -71.52 11.77 -38.87
C PHE A 79 -71.52 12.08 -40.37
N MET A 80 -72.66 11.92 -41.04
CA MET A 80 -72.76 12.18 -42.48
C MET A 80 -72.54 13.67 -42.82
N ASN A 81 -72.93 14.59 -41.94
CA ASN A 81 -72.58 16.01 -42.08
C ASN A 81 -71.06 16.25 -41.95
N ALA A 82 -70.40 15.59 -41.00
CA ALA A 82 -68.94 15.65 -40.87
C ALA A 82 -68.23 15.03 -42.09
N LEU A 83 -68.74 13.91 -42.60
CA LEU A 83 -68.25 13.27 -43.82
C LEU A 83 -68.44 14.19 -45.04
N ALA A 84 -69.62 14.81 -45.17
CA ALA A 84 -69.90 15.77 -46.24
C ALA A 84 -69.01 17.01 -46.15
N ALA A 85 -68.60 17.47 -44.96
CA ALA A 85 -67.64 18.57 -44.85
C ALA A 85 -66.26 18.24 -45.49
N THR A 86 -65.91 16.96 -45.58
CA THR A 86 -64.67 16.51 -46.26
C THR A 86 -64.82 16.35 -47.79
N LEU A 87 -66.04 16.37 -48.31
CA LEU A 87 -66.39 16.13 -49.71
C LEU A 87 -67.12 17.34 -50.34
N PRO A 88 -66.88 17.68 -51.61
CA PRO A 88 -67.63 18.74 -52.28
C PRO A 88 -69.00 18.23 -52.78
N VAL A 89 -69.85 17.69 -51.88
CA VAL A 89 -71.15 17.11 -52.23
C VAL A 89 -72.26 17.59 -51.29
N GLU A 90 -73.45 17.81 -51.84
CA GLU A 90 -74.67 18.08 -51.07
C GLU A 90 -75.39 16.77 -50.74
N LEU A 91 -75.91 16.65 -49.51
CA LEU A 91 -76.65 15.47 -49.06
C LEU A 91 -78.16 15.68 -49.21
N VAL A 92 -78.84 14.73 -49.84
CA VAL A 92 -80.31 14.69 -49.91
C VAL A 92 -80.82 13.54 -49.06
N TRP A 93 -81.54 13.86 -48.00
CA TRP A 93 -82.02 12.88 -47.03
C TRP A 93 -83.29 12.17 -47.51
N ARG A 94 -83.30 10.85 -47.38
CA ARG A 94 -84.46 9.97 -47.61
C ARG A 94 -84.72 9.17 -46.35
N ASN A 95 -85.93 9.32 -45.80
CA ASN A 95 -86.28 8.76 -44.50
C ASN A 95 -87.10 7.49 -44.68
N PHE A 96 -86.71 6.42 -43.98
CA PHE A 96 -87.36 5.11 -44.03
C PHE A 96 -87.71 4.64 -42.63
N SER A 97 -88.81 3.89 -42.50
CA SER A 97 -89.27 3.36 -41.21
C SER A 97 -88.42 2.19 -40.70
N ASP A 98 -87.89 1.38 -41.61
CA ASP A 98 -87.07 0.22 -41.30
C ASP A 98 -86.03 -0.06 -42.41
N GLN A 99 -85.16 -1.03 -42.16
CA GLN A 99 -84.12 -1.41 -43.12
C GLN A 99 -84.70 -2.08 -44.38
N ALA A 100 -85.83 -2.77 -44.29
CA ALA A 100 -86.44 -3.43 -45.44
C ALA A 100 -86.99 -2.42 -46.47
N ALA A 101 -87.62 -1.34 -46.00
CA ALA A 101 -88.06 -0.23 -46.84
C ALA A 101 -86.87 0.49 -47.50
N LEU A 102 -85.77 0.68 -46.76
CA LEU A 102 -84.54 1.25 -47.27
C LEU A 102 -83.92 0.38 -48.39
N GLU A 103 -83.84 -0.94 -48.19
CA GLU A 103 -83.29 -1.87 -49.19
C GLU A 103 -84.17 -1.98 -50.44
N LYS A 104 -85.49 -1.86 -50.29
CA LYS A 104 -86.41 -1.76 -51.43
C LYS A 104 -86.15 -0.47 -52.24
N ALA A 105 -86.04 0.67 -51.56
CA ALA A 105 -85.73 1.94 -52.20
C ALA A 105 -84.34 1.98 -52.84
N LEU A 106 -83.38 1.21 -52.31
CA LEU A 106 -82.09 0.99 -52.96
C LEU A 106 -82.26 0.28 -54.31
N ALA A 107 -83.07 -0.78 -54.35
CA ALA A 107 -83.34 -1.54 -55.58
C ALA A 107 -84.04 -0.69 -56.64
N ASP A 108 -84.91 0.23 -56.20
CA ASP A 108 -85.59 1.22 -57.06
C ASP A 108 -84.66 2.40 -57.45
N GLY A 109 -83.40 2.39 -56.97
CA GLY A 109 -82.38 3.38 -57.30
C GLY A 109 -82.63 4.75 -56.66
N GLU A 110 -83.41 4.83 -55.59
CA GLU A 110 -83.76 6.08 -54.88
C GLU A 110 -82.72 6.49 -53.82
N VAL A 111 -81.80 5.59 -53.47
CA VAL A 111 -80.78 5.77 -52.43
C VAL A 111 -79.41 5.43 -52.99
N ASP A 112 -78.40 6.24 -52.68
CA ASP A 112 -77.01 6.01 -53.07
C ASP A 112 -76.18 5.44 -51.92
N VAL A 113 -76.44 5.94 -50.69
CA VAL A 113 -75.70 5.56 -49.48
C VAL A 113 -76.60 5.50 -48.25
N ALA A 114 -76.22 4.71 -47.25
CA ALA A 114 -76.92 4.63 -45.98
C ALA A 114 -75.93 4.51 -44.81
N PRO A 115 -75.90 5.45 -43.85
CA PRO A 115 -75.08 5.36 -42.65
C PRO A 115 -75.72 4.46 -41.57
N GLY A 116 -74.88 3.93 -40.68
CA GLY A 116 -75.31 3.18 -39.51
C GLY A 116 -75.85 1.78 -39.81
N LEU A 117 -75.60 1.27 -41.00
CA LEU A 117 -75.90 -0.13 -41.32
C LEU A 117 -74.82 -1.05 -40.74
N THR A 118 -75.24 -2.26 -40.41
CA THR A 118 -74.36 -3.33 -39.97
C THR A 118 -74.25 -4.38 -41.08
N GLN A 119 -73.11 -5.06 -41.14
CA GLN A 119 -72.89 -6.09 -42.14
C GLN A 119 -73.73 -7.33 -41.80
N THR A 120 -74.75 -7.59 -42.62
CA THR A 120 -75.54 -8.82 -42.57
C THR A 120 -75.31 -9.64 -43.85
N PRO A 121 -75.46 -10.97 -43.82
CA PRO A 121 -75.32 -11.80 -45.02
C PRO A 121 -76.27 -11.39 -46.16
N ALA A 122 -77.46 -10.89 -45.83
CA ALA A 122 -78.41 -10.34 -46.81
C ALA A 122 -77.93 -8.97 -47.34
N GLY A 123 -77.51 -8.06 -46.46
CA GLY A 123 -77.03 -6.73 -46.83
C GLY A 123 -75.78 -6.75 -47.71
N LEU A 124 -74.85 -7.69 -47.49
CA LEU A 124 -73.65 -7.87 -48.33
C LEU A 124 -73.98 -8.22 -49.79
N LYS A 125 -75.18 -8.72 -50.09
CA LYS A 125 -75.60 -8.98 -51.47
C LYS A 125 -75.88 -7.69 -52.24
N VAL A 126 -76.35 -6.65 -51.56
CA VAL A 126 -76.87 -5.42 -52.18
C VAL A 126 -76.03 -4.16 -51.87
N TRP A 127 -75.24 -4.16 -50.79
CA TRP A 127 -74.42 -3.05 -50.33
C TRP A 127 -72.91 -3.34 -50.39
N LEU A 128 -72.11 -2.28 -50.56
CA LEU A 128 -70.69 -2.20 -50.28
C LEU A 128 -70.46 -1.36 -49.02
N PHE A 129 -69.77 -1.91 -48.03
CA PHE A 129 -69.59 -1.28 -46.71
C PHE A 129 -68.20 -0.66 -46.54
N SER A 130 -68.14 0.51 -45.92
CA SER A 130 -66.91 1.19 -45.52
C SER A 130 -66.23 0.54 -44.30
N ASP A 131 -65.05 1.04 -43.93
CA ASP A 131 -64.52 0.85 -42.58
C ASP A 131 -65.51 1.41 -41.53
N PRO A 132 -65.55 0.85 -40.31
CA PRO A 132 -66.47 1.31 -39.28
C PRO A 132 -66.07 2.69 -38.76
N TYR A 133 -67.02 3.62 -38.74
CA TYR A 133 -66.79 4.98 -38.23
C TYR A 133 -67.14 5.12 -36.74
N LEU A 134 -67.96 4.22 -36.22
CA LEU A 134 -68.38 4.25 -34.82
C LEU A 134 -68.52 2.83 -34.28
N ARG A 135 -67.92 2.61 -33.11
CA ARG A 135 -68.06 1.38 -32.33
C ARG A 135 -69.05 1.66 -31.20
N VAL A 136 -70.17 0.94 -31.19
CA VAL A 136 -71.16 1.05 -30.12
C VAL A 136 -71.15 -0.24 -29.30
N SER A 137 -70.87 -0.13 -28.01
CA SER A 137 -70.81 -1.30 -27.13
C SER A 137 -72.22 -1.86 -26.88
N GLN A 138 -72.34 -3.18 -26.76
CA GLN A 138 -73.59 -3.83 -26.35
C GLN A 138 -73.45 -4.18 -24.87
N LEU A 139 -74.20 -3.47 -24.03
CA LEU A 139 -73.98 -3.47 -22.60
C LEU A 139 -75.00 -4.36 -21.89
N LEU A 140 -74.51 -5.06 -20.86
CA LEU A 140 -75.33 -5.81 -19.92
C LEU A 140 -75.73 -4.87 -18.77
N ILE A 141 -77.05 -4.74 -18.55
CA ILE A 141 -77.65 -3.82 -17.60
C ILE A 141 -78.28 -4.61 -16.46
N GLY A 142 -78.08 -4.13 -15.24
CA GLY A 142 -78.69 -4.64 -14.01
C GLY A 142 -79.04 -3.53 -13.03
N GLU A 143 -79.48 -3.91 -11.83
CA GLU A 143 -79.71 -2.98 -10.73
C GLU A 143 -78.37 -2.45 -10.16
N ARG A 144 -78.37 -1.21 -9.67
CA ARG A 144 -77.17 -0.53 -9.17
C ARG A 144 -76.55 -1.14 -7.90
N ASP A 145 -77.28 -1.98 -7.17
CA ASP A 145 -76.89 -2.53 -5.86
C ASP A 145 -75.85 -3.68 -5.90
N GLY A 146 -75.19 -3.90 -7.04
CA GLY A 146 -74.11 -4.90 -7.17
C GLY A 146 -73.03 -4.43 -8.14
N SER A 147 -72.06 -3.66 -7.67
CA SER A 147 -70.89 -3.19 -8.43
C SER A 147 -69.84 -4.29 -8.65
N THR A 148 -70.27 -5.42 -9.18
CA THR A 148 -69.38 -6.48 -9.67
C THR A 148 -69.65 -6.69 -11.14
N ALA A 149 -68.61 -6.58 -11.96
CA ALA A 149 -68.68 -6.93 -13.36
C ALA A 149 -69.18 -8.38 -13.49
N VAL A 150 -70.31 -8.55 -14.19
CA VAL A 150 -70.96 -9.84 -14.40
C VAL A 150 -70.40 -10.46 -15.67
N ASP A 151 -69.96 -11.70 -15.54
CA ASP A 151 -69.48 -12.52 -16.63
C ASP A 151 -70.64 -13.36 -17.18
N LEU A 152 -70.93 -13.25 -18.47
CA LEU A 152 -72.06 -13.91 -19.11
C LEU A 152 -71.98 -15.44 -19.01
N ASP A 153 -70.78 -16.01 -19.05
CA ASP A 153 -70.54 -17.45 -18.95
C ASP A 153 -70.91 -18.04 -17.57
N LYS A 154 -70.98 -17.18 -16.55
CA LYS A 154 -71.27 -17.58 -15.16
C LYS A 154 -72.74 -17.42 -14.80
N LEU A 155 -73.58 -16.96 -15.74
CA LEU A 155 -75.00 -16.79 -15.50
C LEU A 155 -75.72 -18.14 -15.51
N ASP A 156 -76.61 -18.33 -14.54
CA ASP A 156 -77.45 -19.52 -14.45
C ASP A 156 -78.63 -19.45 -15.43
N ASN A 157 -79.15 -20.60 -15.84
CA ASN A 157 -80.31 -20.70 -16.74
C ASN A 157 -81.63 -20.17 -16.13
N ARG A 158 -81.60 -19.76 -14.86
CA ARG A 158 -82.74 -19.16 -14.14
C ARG A 158 -82.76 -17.64 -14.28
N SER A 159 -81.61 -17.02 -14.49
CA SER A 159 -81.51 -15.57 -14.70
C SER A 159 -82.00 -15.23 -16.10
N ARG A 160 -83.18 -14.61 -16.17
CA ARG A 160 -83.74 -14.15 -17.45
C ARG A 160 -82.99 -12.92 -17.94
N VAL A 161 -82.57 -12.95 -19.21
CA VAL A 161 -81.89 -11.85 -19.89
C VAL A 161 -82.81 -11.31 -20.97
N ALA A 162 -83.31 -10.08 -20.78
CA ALA A 162 -84.18 -9.42 -21.75
C ALA A 162 -83.34 -8.85 -22.91
N VAL A 163 -83.73 -9.18 -24.15
CA VAL A 163 -83.05 -8.69 -25.36
C VAL A 163 -84.06 -8.38 -26.44
N ARG A 164 -83.78 -7.37 -27.28
CA ARG A 164 -84.67 -7.05 -28.40
C ARG A 164 -84.66 -8.17 -29.44
N MET A 165 -85.83 -8.61 -29.88
CA MET A 165 -85.99 -9.59 -30.96
C MET A 165 -87.00 -9.09 -32.02
N PRO A 166 -86.71 -9.26 -33.33
CA PRO A 166 -85.46 -9.83 -33.90
C PRO A 166 -84.28 -8.83 -33.82
N SER A 167 -83.08 -9.32 -33.51
CA SER A 167 -81.84 -8.52 -33.56
C SER A 167 -80.60 -9.41 -33.71
N THR A 168 -79.53 -8.86 -34.29
CA THR A 168 -78.22 -9.53 -34.39
C THR A 168 -77.64 -9.87 -33.02
N THR A 169 -77.90 -9.05 -32.01
CA THR A 169 -77.52 -9.30 -30.62
C THR A 169 -78.23 -10.53 -30.06
N ALA A 170 -79.52 -10.71 -30.34
CA ALA A 170 -80.26 -11.90 -29.92
C ALA A 170 -79.74 -13.16 -30.61
N ASP A 171 -79.47 -13.10 -31.92
CA ASP A 171 -78.89 -14.22 -32.68
C ASP A 171 -77.51 -14.62 -32.14
N TYR A 172 -76.67 -13.64 -31.80
CA TYR A 172 -75.35 -13.86 -31.20
C TYR A 172 -75.45 -14.51 -29.81
N LEU A 173 -76.31 -13.99 -28.93
CA LEU A 173 -76.49 -14.57 -27.59
C LEU A 173 -77.04 -15.99 -27.68
N HIS A 174 -77.97 -16.25 -28.60
CA HIS A 174 -78.52 -17.59 -28.81
C HIS A 174 -77.47 -18.58 -29.34
N GLY A 175 -76.58 -18.13 -30.24
CA GLY A 175 -75.54 -18.97 -30.82
C GLY A 175 -74.35 -19.24 -29.87
N ASN A 176 -73.88 -18.21 -29.16
CA ASN A 176 -72.67 -18.31 -28.34
C ASN A 176 -72.95 -18.70 -26.89
N TYR A 177 -74.14 -18.40 -26.37
CA TYR A 177 -74.53 -18.67 -24.99
C TYR A 177 -75.89 -19.39 -24.93
N PRO A 178 -76.00 -20.63 -25.45
CA PRO A 178 -77.27 -21.36 -25.54
C PRO A 178 -77.88 -21.71 -24.18
N HIS A 179 -77.10 -21.61 -23.10
CA HIS A 179 -77.56 -21.84 -21.72
C HIS A 179 -78.34 -20.65 -21.13
N LEU A 180 -78.25 -19.46 -21.74
CA LEU A 180 -78.93 -18.27 -21.25
C LEU A 180 -80.44 -18.35 -21.50
N ASN A 181 -81.21 -17.92 -20.50
CA ASN A 181 -82.66 -17.79 -20.61
C ASN A 181 -83.02 -16.44 -21.23
N LEU A 182 -83.01 -16.39 -22.56
CA LEU A 182 -83.29 -15.16 -23.31
C LEU A 182 -84.80 -14.89 -23.38
N GLN A 183 -85.20 -13.70 -22.95
CA GLN A 183 -86.57 -13.20 -23.10
C GLN A 183 -86.62 -12.14 -24.20
N GLY A 184 -87.32 -12.44 -25.29
CA GLY A 184 -87.45 -11.55 -26.43
C GLY A 184 -88.47 -10.45 -26.21
N VAL A 185 -88.10 -9.22 -26.54
CA VAL A 185 -89.01 -8.07 -26.55
C VAL A 185 -88.91 -7.28 -27.85
N PRO A 186 -89.96 -6.58 -28.30
CA PRO A 186 -89.92 -5.80 -29.54
C PRO A 186 -89.05 -4.53 -29.46
N LEU A 187 -88.85 -3.95 -28.27
CA LEU A 187 -88.16 -2.67 -28.07
C LEU A 187 -87.19 -2.70 -26.87
N GLU A 188 -86.06 -2.00 -26.96
CA GLU A 188 -85.05 -1.92 -25.88
C GLU A 188 -85.62 -1.30 -24.59
N ARG A 189 -86.52 -0.31 -24.71
CA ARG A 189 -87.21 0.29 -23.55
C ARG A 189 -87.98 -0.79 -22.75
N GLN A 190 -88.67 -1.69 -23.45
CA GLN A 190 -89.40 -2.76 -22.80
C GLN A 190 -88.46 -3.75 -22.10
N ALA A 191 -87.26 -3.97 -22.63
CA ALA A 191 -86.24 -4.79 -21.97
C ALA A 191 -85.83 -4.19 -20.61
N LEU A 192 -85.63 -2.86 -20.56
CA LEU A 192 -85.33 -2.16 -19.30
C LEU A 192 -86.52 -2.13 -18.33
N GLN A 193 -87.75 -2.04 -18.83
CA GLN A 193 -88.95 -2.13 -17.98
C GLN A 193 -89.13 -3.51 -17.35
N LEU A 194 -88.71 -4.58 -18.03
CA LEU A 194 -88.67 -5.93 -17.44
C LEU A 194 -87.65 -6.04 -16.28
N LEU A 195 -86.55 -5.27 -16.32
CA LEU A 195 -85.64 -5.16 -15.19
C LEU A 195 -86.29 -4.48 -13.99
N LEU A 196 -86.90 -3.31 -14.21
CA LEU A 196 -87.56 -2.54 -13.13
C LEU A 196 -88.74 -3.29 -12.50
N SER A 197 -89.44 -4.10 -13.28
CA SER A 197 -90.53 -4.96 -12.81
C SER A 197 -90.05 -6.32 -12.27
N GLN A 198 -88.73 -6.54 -12.19
CA GLN A 198 -88.10 -7.79 -11.73
C GLN A 198 -88.52 -9.05 -12.51
N GLN A 199 -89.03 -8.88 -13.72
CA GLN A 199 -89.42 -9.97 -14.62
C GLN A 199 -88.24 -10.51 -15.42
N ALA A 200 -87.19 -9.69 -15.59
CA ALA A 200 -85.87 -10.07 -16.08
C ALA A 200 -84.81 -9.60 -15.08
N ARG A 201 -83.72 -10.35 -14.95
CA ARG A 201 -82.61 -9.99 -14.04
C ARG A 201 -81.56 -9.12 -14.71
N TYR A 202 -81.36 -9.34 -16.00
CA TYR A 202 -80.47 -8.53 -16.83
C TYR A 202 -81.18 -8.11 -18.12
N ALA A 203 -80.75 -7.01 -18.72
CA ALA A 203 -81.13 -6.63 -20.08
C ALA A 203 -79.89 -6.30 -20.90
N VAL A 204 -79.95 -6.58 -22.19
CA VAL A 204 -78.89 -6.22 -23.13
C VAL A 204 -79.38 -5.09 -24.01
N VAL A 205 -78.68 -3.96 -23.96
CA VAL A 205 -79.02 -2.73 -24.67
C VAL A 205 -77.74 -2.10 -25.21
N ASP A 206 -77.80 -1.54 -26.42
CA ASP A 206 -76.65 -0.80 -26.96
C ASP A 206 -76.41 0.50 -26.18
N GLU A 207 -75.15 0.91 -26.13
CA GLU A 207 -74.67 2.07 -25.39
C GLU A 207 -75.39 3.39 -25.76
N ALA A 208 -75.77 3.57 -27.03
CA ALA A 208 -76.47 4.77 -27.49
C ALA A 208 -77.92 4.80 -27.01
N GLN A 209 -78.65 3.70 -27.14
CA GLN A 209 -80.01 3.57 -26.60
C GLN A 209 -80.02 3.71 -25.09
N LEU A 210 -79.05 3.08 -24.41
CA LEU A 210 -78.92 3.19 -22.96
C LEU A 210 -78.69 4.63 -22.53
N SER A 211 -77.73 5.34 -23.13
CA SER A 211 -77.45 6.74 -22.79
C SER A 211 -78.68 7.64 -23.00
N ARG A 212 -79.50 7.36 -24.02
CA ARG A 212 -80.77 8.06 -24.24
C ARG A 212 -81.80 7.72 -23.17
N LEU A 213 -82.01 6.43 -22.88
CA LEU A 213 -83.03 5.95 -21.94
C LEU A 213 -82.70 6.31 -20.49
N LEU A 214 -81.42 6.32 -20.08
CA LEU A 214 -80.99 6.73 -18.74
C LEU A 214 -81.26 8.20 -18.42
N ARG A 215 -81.54 9.05 -19.42
CA ARG A 215 -82.00 10.43 -19.19
C ARG A 215 -83.43 10.50 -18.66
N GLU A 216 -84.20 9.42 -18.83
CA GLU A 216 -85.56 9.31 -18.29
C GLU A 216 -85.46 8.88 -16.81
N PRO A 217 -86.14 9.58 -15.87
CA PRO A 217 -86.03 9.29 -14.43
C PRO A 217 -86.36 7.85 -14.05
N GLU A 218 -87.25 7.21 -14.82
CA GLU A 218 -87.68 5.81 -14.65
C GLU A 218 -86.50 4.83 -14.63
N PHE A 219 -85.46 5.06 -15.45
CA PHE A 219 -84.33 4.14 -15.61
C PHE A 219 -83.09 4.54 -14.80
N SER A 220 -83.16 5.59 -13.98
CA SER A 220 -82.01 6.16 -13.24
C SER A 220 -81.39 5.21 -12.19
N GLY A 221 -82.14 4.19 -11.75
CA GLY A 221 -81.69 3.17 -10.80
C GLY A 221 -80.89 2.02 -11.44
N LEU A 222 -80.75 1.99 -12.76
CA LEU A 222 -80.04 0.94 -13.48
C LEU A 222 -78.54 1.27 -13.63
N ALA A 223 -77.71 0.23 -13.70
CA ALA A 223 -76.27 0.35 -13.88
C ALA A 223 -75.75 -0.60 -14.95
N VAL A 224 -74.64 -0.22 -15.59
CA VAL A 224 -73.88 -1.10 -16.48
C VAL A 224 -73.13 -2.11 -15.62
N VAL A 225 -73.42 -3.39 -15.82
CA VAL A 225 -72.80 -4.50 -15.07
C VAL A 225 -71.84 -5.32 -15.93
N GLY A 226 -71.78 -5.10 -17.25
CA GLY A 226 -70.83 -5.76 -18.14
C GLY A 226 -70.95 -5.33 -19.59
N ASP A 227 -70.04 -5.82 -20.43
CA ASP A 227 -70.07 -5.73 -21.90
C ASP A 227 -70.16 -7.15 -22.45
N ILE A 228 -71.08 -7.39 -23.38
CA ILE A 228 -71.28 -8.73 -23.96
C ILE A 228 -70.19 -9.12 -24.98
N GLY A 229 -69.30 -8.18 -25.31
CA GLY A 229 -68.17 -8.39 -26.22
C GLY A 229 -68.54 -8.39 -27.70
N LEU A 230 -69.76 -7.99 -28.06
CA LEU A 230 -70.23 -7.85 -29.44
C LEU A 230 -70.45 -6.35 -29.78
N PRO A 231 -69.39 -5.59 -30.09
CA PRO A 231 -69.57 -4.20 -30.47
C PRO A 231 -70.31 -4.09 -31.80
N LEU A 232 -71.32 -3.24 -31.84
CA LEU A 232 -71.99 -2.85 -33.07
C LEU A 232 -71.10 -1.87 -33.84
N LEU A 233 -70.52 -2.36 -34.93
CA LEU A 233 -69.65 -1.58 -35.79
C LEU A 233 -70.47 -0.91 -36.90
N LEU A 234 -70.79 0.37 -36.69
CA LEU A 234 -71.58 1.17 -37.63
C LEU A 234 -70.72 1.59 -38.82
N ARG A 235 -71.26 1.39 -40.02
CA ARG A 235 -70.59 1.63 -41.30
C ARG A 235 -71.46 2.46 -42.22
N VAL A 236 -70.84 3.08 -43.21
CA VAL A 236 -71.55 3.63 -44.36
C VAL A 236 -71.64 2.54 -45.41
N ALA A 237 -72.87 2.26 -45.85
CA ALA A 237 -73.14 1.38 -46.96
C ALA A 237 -73.36 2.22 -48.23
N SER A 238 -72.82 1.76 -49.35
CA SER A 238 -72.96 2.36 -50.68
C SER A 238 -73.44 1.32 -51.66
N ARG A 239 -74.17 1.74 -52.70
CA ARG A 239 -74.80 0.83 -53.65
C ARG A 239 -73.75 -0.04 -54.37
N ARG A 240 -74.02 -1.34 -54.49
CA ARG A 240 -73.04 -2.31 -55.01
C ARG A 240 -72.78 -2.22 -56.52
N ASP A 241 -73.73 -1.68 -57.28
CA ASP A 241 -73.60 -1.40 -58.71
C ASP A 241 -72.67 -0.21 -59.02
N VAL A 242 -72.31 0.59 -58.01
CA VAL A 242 -71.42 1.76 -58.12
C VAL A 242 -70.22 1.63 -57.17
N PRO A 243 -69.20 0.83 -57.52
CA PRO A 243 -68.02 0.65 -56.67
C PRO A 243 -67.18 1.91 -56.50
N GLU A 244 -67.22 2.85 -57.45
CA GLU A 244 -66.50 4.13 -57.36
C GLU A 244 -66.94 4.93 -56.13
N LEU A 245 -68.24 4.93 -55.83
CA LEU A 245 -68.80 5.63 -54.67
C LEU A 245 -68.29 5.04 -53.35
N ALA A 246 -68.14 3.71 -53.27
CA ALA A 246 -67.56 3.05 -52.11
C ALA A 246 -66.10 3.50 -51.86
N THR A 247 -65.30 3.64 -52.93
CA THR A 247 -63.92 4.13 -52.81
C THR A 247 -63.85 5.57 -52.34
N ILE A 248 -64.74 6.43 -52.85
CA ILE A 248 -64.81 7.85 -52.46
C ILE A 248 -65.19 7.98 -50.97
N ILE A 249 -66.16 7.20 -50.50
CA ILE A 249 -66.55 7.17 -49.09
C ILE A 249 -65.42 6.66 -48.20
N GLY A 250 -64.64 5.68 -48.65
CA GLY A 250 -63.46 5.20 -47.93
C GLY A 250 -62.41 6.29 -47.74
N GLU A 251 -62.08 7.06 -48.79
CA GLU A 251 -61.13 8.17 -48.70
C GLU A 251 -61.68 9.34 -47.86
N ALA A 252 -62.98 9.63 -47.98
CA ALA A 252 -63.66 10.64 -47.16
C ALA A 252 -63.62 10.29 -45.67
N LEU A 253 -63.90 9.04 -45.32
CA LEU A 253 -63.91 8.57 -43.95
C LEU A 253 -62.53 8.71 -43.30
N ARG A 254 -61.44 8.39 -44.02
CA ARG A 254 -60.07 8.58 -43.51
C ARG A 254 -59.69 10.04 -43.30
N ALA A 255 -60.36 10.96 -44.00
CA ALA A 255 -60.12 12.40 -43.86
C ALA A 255 -60.89 13.03 -42.70
N VAL A 256 -61.85 12.33 -42.08
CA VAL A 256 -62.57 12.84 -40.90
C VAL A 256 -61.62 12.83 -39.69
N PRO A 257 -61.41 13.98 -38.99
CA PRO A 257 -60.56 14.04 -37.82
C PRO A 257 -61.01 13.07 -36.71
N ALA A 258 -60.07 12.39 -36.07
CA ALA A 258 -60.36 11.51 -34.93
C ALA A 258 -61.11 12.25 -33.80
N LYS A 259 -60.76 13.53 -33.58
CA LYS A 259 -61.41 14.40 -32.61
C LYS A 259 -62.92 14.58 -32.88
N ASP A 260 -63.34 14.61 -34.14
CA ASP A 260 -64.75 14.78 -34.50
C ASP A 260 -65.52 13.47 -34.27
N LEU A 261 -64.89 12.33 -34.54
CA LEU A 261 -65.44 11.01 -34.19
C LEU A 261 -65.57 10.81 -32.67
N ASP A 262 -64.57 11.25 -31.89
CA ASP A 262 -64.61 11.23 -30.42
C ASP A 262 -65.68 12.18 -29.85
N GLN A 263 -65.84 13.36 -30.44
CA GLN A 263 -66.91 14.30 -30.08
C GLN A 263 -68.29 13.71 -30.39
N LEU A 264 -68.44 13.03 -31.54
CA LEU A 264 -69.68 12.36 -31.91
C LEU A 264 -70.02 11.25 -30.91
N HIS A 265 -69.04 10.44 -30.52
CA HIS A 265 -69.20 9.44 -29.48
C HIS A 265 -69.63 10.08 -28.15
N THR A 266 -68.90 11.10 -27.68
CA THR A 266 -69.18 11.78 -26.41
C THR A 266 -70.55 12.46 -26.39
N ARG A 267 -71.00 13.03 -27.51
CA ARG A 267 -72.27 13.75 -27.62
C ARG A 267 -73.48 12.81 -27.60
N TRP A 268 -73.40 11.71 -28.32
CA TRP A 268 -74.53 10.79 -28.52
C TRP A 268 -74.52 9.59 -27.57
N MET A 269 -73.35 9.25 -27.02
CA MET A 269 -73.12 8.15 -26.08
C MET A 269 -72.33 8.59 -24.83
N PRO A 270 -72.75 9.64 -24.10
CA PRO A 270 -72.16 9.94 -22.80
C PRO A 270 -72.61 8.87 -21.80
N LEU A 271 -71.84 7.80 -21.66
CA LEU A 271 -71.83 7.00 -20.44
C LEU A 271 -70.62 7.44 -19.65
N THR A 272 -70.83 8.11 -18.51
CA THR A 272 -69.74 8.43 -17.60
C THR A 272 -69.12 7.09 -17.17
N PRO A 273 -67.83 6.82 -17.45
CA PRO A 273 -67.17 5.69 -16.82
C PRO A 273 -67.34 5.91 -15.32
N SER A 274 -67.80 4.88 -14.60
CA SER A 274 -67.95 4.92 -13.16
C SER A 274 -66.62 5.36 -12.54
N HIS A 275 -66.49 6.64 -12.22
CA HIS A 275 -65.42 7.16 -11.42
C HIS A 275 -65.52 6.42 -10.08
N PHE A 276 -64.60 5.49 -9.84
CA PHE A 276 -64.19 5.20 -8.47
C PHE A 276 -63.85 6.55 -7.84
N GLY A 277 -64.67 6.99 -6.90
CA GLY A 277 -64.66 8.36 -6.40
C GLY A 277 -63.29 8.75 -5.84
N GLU A 278 -62.55 9.55 -6.58
CA GLU A 278 -61.41 10.30 -6.05
C GLU A 278 -61.93 11.39 -5.11
N SER A 279 -62.01 11.09 -3.82
CA SER A 279 -62.17 12.14 -2.82
C SER A 279 -60.84 12.92 -2.71
N PRO A 280 -60.83 14.26 -2.78
CA PRO A 280 -59.61 15.07 -2.59
C PRO A 280 -58.91 14.82 -1.23
N GLY A 281 -59.66 14.32 -0.24
CA GLY A 281 -59.14 13.93 1.07
C GLY A 281 -58.23 12.69 1.02
N LEU A 282 -58.51 11.73 0.13
CA LEU A 282 -57.65 10.55 -0.05
C LEU A 282 -56.28 10.95 -0.59
N TRP A 283 -56.24 11.77 -1.64
CA TRP A 283 -54.98 12.23 -2.22
C TRP A 283 -54.18 13.11 -1.27
N LYS A 284 -54.84 14.01 -0.51
CA LYS A 284 -54.16 14.81 0.53
C LYS A 284 -53.57 13.92 1.63
N ASN A 285 -54.32 12.96 2.15
CA ASN A 285 -53.86 12.06 3.20
C ASN A 285 -52.76 11.12 2.69
N LEU A 286 -52.86 10.67 1.44
CA LEU A 286 -51.84 9.85 0.79
C LEU A 286 -50.54 10.64 0.61
N CYS A 287 -50.60 11.90 0.17
CA CYS A 287 -49.45 12.78 0.07
C CYS A 287 -48.79 13.04 1.44
N ILE A 288 -49.57 13.25 2.50
CA ILE A 288 -49.05 13.43 3.87
C ILE A 288 -48.39 12.12 4.36
N LEU A 289 -49.04 10.98 4.15
CA LEU A 289 -48.50 9.67 4.52
C LEU A 289 -47.17 9.39 3.80
N LEU A 290 -47.11 9.65 2.50
CA LEU A 290 -45.90 9.48 1.70
C LEU A 290 -44.78 10.43 2.15
N LEU A 291 -45.10 11.67 2.50
CA LEU A 291 -44.13 12.62 3.05
C LEU A 291 -43.56 12.15 4.39
N VAL A 292 -44.43 11.68 5.30
CA VAL A 292 -44.01 11.13 6.61
C VAL A 292 -43.16 9.88 6.42
N MET A 293 -43.55 8.97 5.53
CA MET A 293 -42.73 7.78 5.22
C MET A 293 -41.37 8.17 4.63
N LEU A 294 -41.32 9.18 3.76
CA LEU A 294 -40.07 9.65 3.16
C LEU A 294 -39.15 10.29 4.21
N LEU A 295 -39.69 11.10 5.12
CA LEU A 295 -38.95 11.69 6.24
C LEU A 295 -38.46 10.63 7.22
N ALA A 296 -39.28 9.63 7.54
CA ALA A 296 -38.89 8.50 8.39
C ALA A 296 -37.77 7.68 7.73
N CYS A 297 -37.88 7.39 6.43
CA CYS A 297 -36.86 6.67 5.68
C CYS A 297 -35.54 7.47 5.65
N PHE A 298 -35.61 8.79 5.47
CA PHE A 298 -34.44 9.67 5.51
C PHE A 298 -33.79 9.68 6.91
N ALA A 299 -34.59 9.78 7.98
CA ALA A 299 -34.11 9.74 9.35
C ALA A 299 -33.43 8.39 9.68
N ILE A 300 -34.00 7.28 9.23
CA ILE A 300 -33.39 5.94 9.36
C ILE A 300 -32.06 5.87 8.62
N VAL A 301 -31.96 6.38 7.40
CA VAL A 301 -30.70 6.39 6.63
C VAL A 301 -29.64 7.24 7.32
N VAL A 302 -30.01 8.41 7.84
CA VAL A 302 -29.08 9.28 8.59
C VAL A 302 -28.64 8.61 9.89
N TRP A 303 -29.57 7.99 10.63
CA TRP A 303 -29.27 7.26 11.86
C TRP A 303 -28.35 6.06 11.58
N GLN A 304 -28.66 5.26 10.56
CA GLN A 304 -27.85 4.12 10.12
C GLN A 304 -26.44 4.55 9.70
N ARG A 305 -26.31 5.66 8.97
CA ARG A 305 -25.00 6.22 8.62
C ARG A 305 -24.21 6.67 9.84
N ARG A 306 -24.86 7.33 10.81
CA ARG A 306 -24.19 7.71 12.08
C ARG A 306 -23.72 6.49 12.86
N GLN A 307 -24.54 5.44 12.94
CA GLN A 307 -24.18 4.17 13.59
C GLN A 307 -23.01 3.49 12.87
N GLN A 308 -23.02 3.44 11.54
CA GLN A 308 -21.89 2.89 10.76
C GLN A 308 -20.60 3.66 11.02
N GLN A 309 -20.65 4.99 11.03
CA GLN A 309 -19.46 5.81 11.30
C GLN A 309 -18.90 5.60 12.71
N ALA A 310 -19.78 5.49 13.72
CA ALA A 310 -19.34 5.20 15.09
C ALA A 310 -18.67 3.82 15.19
N LEU A 311 -19.27 2.80 14.57
CA LEU A 311 -18.71 1.44 14.56
C LEU A 311 -17.38 1.37 13.80
N GLU A 312 -17.26 2.08 12.67
CA GLU A 312 -16.01 2.17 11.90
C GLU A 312 -14.90 2.83 12.73
N GLN A 313 -15.21 3.89 13.49
CA GLN A 313 -14.25 4.54 14.38
C GLN A 313 -13.81 3.64 15.54
N GLU A 314 -14.74 2.94 16.19
CA GLU A 314 -14.42 1.96 17.23
C GLU A 314 -13.56 0.81 16.69
N LEU A 315 -13.88 0.30 15.50
CA LEU A 315 -13.09 -0.76 14.86
C LEU A 315 -11.66 -0.30 14.53
N LEU A 316 -11.50 0.92 14.02
CA LEU A 316 -10.19 1.50 13.72
C LEU A 316 -9.36 1.68 15.00
N ALA A 317 -9.97 2.25 16.06
CA ALA A 317 -9.30 2.42 17.34
C ALA A 317 -8.87 1.07 17.94
N ALA A 318 -9.74 0.05 17.91
CA ALA A 318 -9.42 -1.29 18.39
C ALA A 318 -8.30 -1.95 17.57
N ARG A 319 -8.28 -1.75 16.23
CA ARG A 319 -7.20 -2.25 15.37
C ARG A 319 -5.87 -1.57 15.68
N GLU A 320 -5.85 -0.26 15.88
CA GLU A 320 -4.65 0.47 16.24
C GLU A 320 -4.11 0.06 17.62
N ASP A 321 -4.99 -0.21 18.59
CA ASP A 321 -4.61 -0.71 19.91
C ASP A 321 -4.00 -2.13 19.82
N ILE A 322 -4.60 -3.03 19.03
CA ILE A 322 -4.05 -4.37 18.81
C ILE A 322 -2.70 -4.28 18.10
N ALA A 323 -2.59 -3.45 17.05
CA ALA A 323 -1.35 -3.26 16.32
C ALA A 323 -0.22 -2.75 17.23
N ARG A 324 -0.50 -1.77 18.11
CA ARG A 324 0.46 -1.27 19.11
C ARG A 324 0.89 -2.35 20.10
N ARG A 325 -0.03 -3.20 20.56
CA ARG A 325 0.30 -4.32 21.47
C ARG A 325 1.20 -5.35 20.80
N VAL A 326 0.86 -5.76 19.58
CA VAL A 326 1.67 -6.72 18.81
C VAL A 326 3.06 -6.15 18.53
N GLN A 327 3.16 -4.89 18.10
CA GLN A 327 4.44 -4.24 17.85
C GLN A 327 5.28 -4.11 19.13
N GLY A 328 4.64 -3.85 20.28
CA GLY A 328 5.31 -3.84 21.58
C GLY A 328 5.84 -5.21 21.99
N GLU A 329 5.05 -6.28 21.81
CA GLU A 329 5.48 -7.66 22.08
C GLU A 329 6.62 -8.10 21.16
N GLU A 330 6.55 -7.78 19.87
CA GLU A 330 7.62 -8.06 18.91
C GLU A 330 8.90 -7.29 19.25
N ALA A 331 8.80 -6.01 19.62
CA ALA A 331 9.94 -5.22 20.06
C ALA A 331 10.60 -5.80 21.32
N LEU A 332 9.81 -6.25 22.30
CA LEU A 332 10.33 -6.92 23.50
C LEU A 332 11.03 -8.24 23.16
N ARG A 333 10.43 -9.07 22.30
CA ARG A 333 11.06 -10.33 21.84
C ARG A 333 12.36 -10.07 21.09
N LEU A 334 12.40 -9.07 20.23
CA LEU A 334 13.59 -8.73 19.44
C LEU A 334 14.69 -8.13 20.33
N ALA A 335 14.33 -7.35 21.35
CA ALA A 335 15.28 -6.86 22.36
C ALA A 335 15.88 -8.01 23.16
N GLN A 336 15.04 -8.94 23.66
CA GLN A 336 15.51 -10.12 24.38
C GLN A 336 16.38 -11.02 23.50
N PHE A 337 15.98 -11.26 22.25
CA PHE A 337 16.75 -12.03 21.28
C PHE A 337 18.11 -11.38 20.98
N SER A 338 18.16 -10.05 20.82
CA SER A 338 19.41 -9.32 20.60
C SER A 338 20.39 -9.45 21.77
N ILE A 339 19.88 -9.44 23.01
CA ILE A 339 20.71 -9.65 24.21
C ILE A 339 21.20 -11.10 24.28
N ASP A 340 20.33 -12.07 23.99
CA ASP A 340 20.67 -13.51 24.04
C ASP A 340 21.63 -13.96 22.92
N GLN A 341 21.62 -13.28 21.76
CA GLN A 341 22.54 -13.52 20.64
C GLN A 341 23.80 -12.65 20.65
N SER A 342 23.95 -11.74 21.63
CA SER A 342 25.18 -10.96 21.80
C SER A 342 26.38 -11.89 21.93
N THR A 343 27.52 -11.51 21.34
CA THR A 343 28.81 -12.21 21.54
C THR A 343 29.48 -11.83 22.86
N VAL A 344 29.06 -10.73 23.47
CA VAL A 344 29.51 -10.26 24.79
C VAL A 344 28.61 -10.89 25.85
N GLY A 345 29.24 -11.44 26.89
CA GLY A 345 28.52 -11.95 28.05
C GLY A 345 27.92 -10.81 28.86
N ILE A 346 26.63 -10.87 29.14
CA ILE A 346 25.91 -9.86 29.91
C ILE A 346 25.38 -10.53 31.18
N LEU A 347 25.77 -9.99 32.33
CA LEU A 347 25.23 -10.36 33.64
C LEU A 347 24.55 -9.15 34.26
N TRP A 348 23.40 -9.35 34.89
CA TRP A 348 22.85 -8.36 35.82
C TRP A 348 23.05 -8.85 37.23
N VAL A 349 23.68 -8.04 38.06
CA VAL A 349 24.08 -8.42 39.41
C VAL A 349 23.46 -7.42 40.38
N ASN A 350 22.97 -7.91 41.50
CA ASN A 350 22.42 -7.07 42.56
C ASN A 350 23.49 -6.77 43.63
N TRP A 351 23.19 -5.90 44.60
CA TRP A 351 24.14 -5.45 45.61
C TRP A 351 24.69 -6.61 46.47
N ASP A 352 23.96 -7.72 46.56
CA ASP A 352 24.33 -8.96 47.26
C ASP A 352 25.34 -9.85 46.51
N SER A 353 25.91 -9.34 45.40
CA SER A 353 26.86 -10.00 44.49
C SER A 353 26.32 -11.19 43.71
N ARG A 354 25.00 -11.44 43.76
CA ARG A 354 24.37 -12.55 43.02
C ARG A 354 23.89 -12.14 41.64
N VAL A 355 24.10 -13.03 40.67
CA VAL A 355 23.62 -12.88 39.30
C VAL A 355 22.09 -13.07 39.26
N ARG A 356 21.35 -12.08 38.77
CA ARG A 356 19.90 -12.12 38.55
C ARG A 356 19.52 -12.43 37.11
N TYR A 357 20.39 -12.09 36.16
CA TYR A 357 20.23 -12.40 34.75
C TYR A 357 21.59 -12.72 34.14
N ALA A 358 21.63 -13.70 33.25
CA ALA A 358 22.77 -14.03 32.42
C ALA A 358 22.28 -14.32 31.00
N ASN A 359 22.89 -13.70 29.99
CA ASN A 359 22.63 -14.07 28.61
C ASN A 359 23.42 -15.34 28.23
N ARG A 360 23.06 -15.93 27.08
CA ARG A 360 23.68 -17.18 26.61
C ARG A 360 25.19 -17.07 26.38
N ALA A 361 25.68 -15.90 25.97
CA ALA A 361 27.12 -15.70 25.80
C ALA A 361 27.88 -15.67 27.13
N ALA A 362 27.32 -15.08 28.20
CA ALA A 362 27.97 -15.11 29.51
C ALA A 362 28.12 -16.55 30.03
N GLU A 363 27.08 -17.36 29.86
CA GLU A 363 27.11 -18.78 30.21
C GLU A 363 28.17 -19.53 29.40
N SER A 364 28.25 -19.29 28.09
CA SER A 364 29.25 -19.91 27.21
C SER A 364 30.68 -19.47 27.54
N ILE A 365 30.91 -18.18 27.83
CA ILE A 365 32.23 -17.62 28.17
C ILE A 365 32.72 -18.22 29.49
N LEU A 366 31.83 -18.29 30.49
CA LEU A 366 32.14 -18.84 31.82
C LEU A 366 32.11 -20.38 31.85
N GLY A 367 31.64 -21.05 30.80
CA GLY A 367 31.61 -22.51 30.67
C GLY A 367 30.46 -23.20 31.44
N TYR A 368 29.40 -22.47 31.81
CA TYR A 368 28.26 -23.00 32.53
C TYR A 368 27.11 -23.38 31.58
N GLY A 369 26.29 -24.36 31.97
CA GLY A 369 25.08 -24.72 31.23
C GLY A 369 23.97 -23.67 31.37
N THR A 370 22.97 -23.73 30.48
CA THR A 370 21.87 -22.76 30.46
C THR A 370 21.10 -22.72 31.79
N GLY A 371 20.97 -21.53 32.37
CA GLY A 371 20.35 -21.24 33.65
C GLY A 371 21.23 -21.50 34.88
N GLN A 372 22.45 -22.04 34.73
CA GLN A 372 23.29 -22.43 35.87
C GLN A 372 24.10 -21.28 36.49
N VAL A 373 24.17 -20.13 35.81
CA VAL A 373 24.86 -18.92 36.29
C VAL A 373 23.97 -18.09 37.21
N ILE A 374 22.64 -18.18 37.05
CA ILE A 374 21.66 -17.43 37.84
C ILE A 374 21.77 -17.82 39.32
N GLU A 375 21.61 -16.84 40.21
CA GLU A 375 21.78 -16.91 41.67
C GLU A 375 23.20 -17.19 42.18
N ARG A 376 24.20 -17.43 41.31
CA ARG A 376 25.58 -17.59 41.75
C ARG A 376 26.20 -16.26 42.17
N PRO A 377 27.03 -16.23 43.22
CA PRO A 377 27.80 -15.05 43.60
C PRO A 377 28.98 -14.84 42.65
N LEU A 378 29.35 -13.58 42.39
CA LEU A 378 30.46 -13.26 41.48
C LEU A 378 31.83 -13.82 41.92
N ILE A 379 32.00 -14.14 43.21
CA ILE A 379 33.23 -14.75 43.74
C ILE A 379 33.51 -16.15 43.15
N ASP A 380 32.48 -16.84 42.66
CA ASP A 380 32.65 -18.12 41.96
C ASP A 380 33.39 -17.95 40.62
N PHE A 381 33.31 -16.75 40.02
CA PHE A 381 33.93 -16.44 38.73
C PHE A 381 35.23 -15.64 38.91
N ASP A 382 35.34 -14.76 39.90
CA ASP A 382 36.58 -14.07 40.26
C ASP A 382 36.84 -14.28 41.76
N PRO A 383 37.69 -15.25 42.14
CA PRO A 383 37.99 -15.53 43.55
C PRO A 383 38.55 -14.34 44.34
N GLY A 384 39.13 -13.36 43.65
CA GLY A 384 39.64 -12.13 44.26
C GLY A 384 38.56 -11.06 44.46
N LEU A 385 37.31 -11.34 44.11
CA LEU A 385 36.17 -10.42 44.22
C LEU A 385 35.36 -10.67 45.50
N HIS A 386 36.01 -10.45 46.65
CA HIS A 386 35.35 -10.47 47.95
C HIS A 386 34.30 -9.36 48.09
N MET A 387 33.38 -9.51 49.05
CA MET A 387 32.26 -8.58 49.25
C MET A 387 32.71 -7.12 49.40
N ASP A 388 33.80 -6.85 50.13
CA ASP A 388 34.32 -5.48 50.29
C ASP A 388 34.76 -4.85 48.96
N ARG A 389 35.42 -5.65 48.10
CA ARG A 389 35.85 -5.22 46.76
C ARG A 389 34.64 -5.02 45.85
N TRP A 390 33.65 -5.92 45.92
CA TRP A 390 32.39 -5.79 45.19
C TRP A 390 31.61 -4.53 45.58
N LEU A 391 31.44 -4.26 46.88
CA LEU A 391 30.74 -3.06 47.36
C LEU A 391 31.47 -1.77 46.95
N ASN A 392 32.80 -1.78 46.88
CA ASN A 392 33.56 -0.66 46.34
C ASN A 392 33.32 -0.47 44.84
N LEU A 393 33.32 -1.54 44.03
CA LEU A 393 32.95 -1.46 42.61
C LEU A 393 31.52 -0.95 42.43
N TRP A 394 30.57 -1.45 43.24
CA TRP A 394 29.18 -0.99 43.24
C TRP A 394 29.07 0.50 43.54
N LYS A 395 29.74 0.97 44.60
CA LYS A 395 29.75 2.38 45.01
C LYS A 395 30.36 3.27 43.92
N ASN A 396 31.47 2.83 43.33
CA ASN A 396 32.17 3.56 42.28
C ASN A 396 31.33 3.66 41.01
N ALA A 397 30.75 2.54 40.55
CA ALA A 397 29.87 2.51 39.40
C ALA A 397 28.60 3.34 39.61
N ARG A 398 28.05 3.36 40.84
CA ARG A 398 26.90 4.23 41.18
C ARG A 398 27.25 5.72 41.15
N SER A 399 28.49 6.10 41.47
CA SER A 399 28.94 7.50 41.40
C SER A 399 29.41 7.94 40.01
N ALA A 400 29.71 7.00 39.13
CA ALA A 400 30.14 7.25 37.76
C ALA A 400 28.93 7.16 36.82
N GLU A 401 28.05 8.17 36.84
CA GLU A 401 26.76 8.13 36.13
C GLU A 401 26.85 7.95 34.59
N ASP A 402 28.01 8.21 33.95
CA ASP A 402 28.14 8.19 32.48
C ASP A 402 29.35 7.45 31.89
N SER A 403 30.28 6.93 32.71
CA SER A 403 31.49 6.26 32.20
C SER A 403 31.57 4.80 32.66
N PRO A 404 31.49 3.81 31.74
CA PRO A 404 31.64 2.42 32.11
C PRO A 404 33.02 2.17 32.71
N GLN A 405 33.06 1.52 33.87
CA GLN A 405 34.32 1.15 34.49
C GLN A 405 34.89 -0.07 33.76
N LEU A 406 35.98 0.12 33.03
CA LEU A 406 36.64 -0.93 32.24
C LEU A 406 37.91 -1.40 32.96
N PHE A 407 38.05 -2.71 33.15
CA PHE A 407 39.28 -3.33 33.62
C PHE A 407 39.39 -4.76 33.12
N GLU A 408 40.62 -5.24 32.97
CA GLU A 408 40.89 -6.65 32.68
C GLU A 408 40.96 -7.44 33.99
N THR A 409 40.35 -8.63 34.02
CA THR A 409 40.50 -9.58 35.13
C THR A 409 40.59 -11.01 34.60
N ASN A 410 40.95 -11.95 35.47
CA ASN A 410 41.01 -13.37 35.15
C ASN A 410 39.81 -14.07 35.80
N CYS A 411 38.88 -14.55 34.98
CA CYS A 411 37.75 -15.33 35.47
C CYS A 411 38.08 -16.82 35.51
N VAL A 412 37.50 -17.54 36.47
CA VAL A 412 37.54 -19.00 36.58
C VAL A 412 36.28 -19.57 35.95
N ARG A 413 36.46 -20.46 34.98
CA ARG A 413 35.35 -21.17 34.32
C ARG A 413 34.85 -22.34 35.17
N ALA A 414 33.70 -22.90 34.80
CA ALA A 414 33.11 -24.06 35.48
C ALA A 414 34.03 -25.30 35.52
N ASP A 415 34.93 -25.45 34.54
CA ASP A 415 35.93 -26.52 34.45
C ASP A 415 37.21 -26.23 35.26
N GLY A 416 37.29 -25.08 35.93
CA GLY A 416 38.46 -24.63 36.69
C GLY A 416 39.54 -23.93 35.86
N SER A 417 39.38 -23.83 34.54
CA SER A 417 40.32 -23.10 33.68
C SER A 417 40.22 -21.59 33.90
N VAL A 418 41.35 -20.90 33.79
CA VAL A 418 41.43 -19.45 33.93
C VAL A 418 41.28 -18.80 32.56
N LEU A 419 40.39 -17.83 32.47
CA LEU A 419 40.07 -17.07 31.27
C LEU A 419 40.35 -15.58 31.48
N PRO A 420 41.27 -14.96 30.74
CA PRO A 420 41.38 -13.51 30.73
C PRO A 420 40.16 -12.88 30.07
N VAL A 421 39.49 -11.97 30.78
CA VAL A 421 38.31 -11.26 30.30
C VAL A 421 38.44 -9.75 30.49
N ASP A 422 37.93 -9.00 29.52
CA ASP A 422 37.65 -7.57 29.67
C ASP A 422 36.28 -7.42 30.34
N VAL A 423 36.26 -6.71 31.47
CA VAL A 423 35.04 -6.44 32.24
C VAL A 423 34.68 -4.96 32.13
N SER A 424 33.46 -4.69 31.70
CA SER A 424 32.87 -3.35 31.72
C SER A 424 31.65 -3.35 32.64
N LEU A 425 31.62 -2.41 33.59
CA LEU A 425 30.54 -2.26 34.55
C LEU A 425 29.70 -1.02 34.22
N SER A 426 28.38 -1.18 34.15
CA SER A 426 27.42 -0.09 33.97
C SER A 426 26.32 -0.17 35.01
N PHE A 427 26.06 0.95 35.69
CA PHE A 427 25.01 1.02 36.71
C PHE A 427 23.66 1.32 36.07
N LEU A 428 22.65 0.49 36.36
CA LEU A 428 21.31 0.61 35.82
C LEU A 428 20.29 0.67 36.97
N ARG A 429 19.42 1.69 36.95
CA ARG A 429 18.26 1.76 37.86
C ARG A 429 16.98 1.48 37.10
N PHE A 430 16.24 0.46 37.52
CA PHE A 430 14.94 0.13 36.97
C PHE A 430 13.88 0.13 38.07
N ARG A 431 13.03 1.18 38.06
CA ARG A 431 12.07 1.47 39.14
C ARG A 431 12.78 1.65 40.49
N GLU A 432 12.48 0.79 41.46
CA GLU A 432 13.10 0.79 42.79
C GLU A 432 14.28 -0.19 42.90
N ALA A 433 14.55 -0.98 41.86
CA ALA A 433 15.66 -1.93 41.85
C ALA A 433 16.90 -1.33 41.18
N GLU A 434 18.05 -1.54 41.82
CA GLU A 434 19.37 -1.16 41.31
C GLU A 434 20.09 -2.43 40.84
N TYR A 435 20.73 -2.36 39.68
CA TYR A 435 21.52 -3.45 39.11
C TYR A 435 22.84 -2.92 38.59
N LEU A 436 23.87 -3.76 38.69
CA LEU A 436 25.10 -3.57 37.94
C LEU A 436 25.07 -4.50 36.73
N VAL A 437 25.13 -3.93 35.54
CA VAL A 437 25.29 -4.66 34.29
C VAL A 437 26.77 -4.89 34.05
N VAL A 438 27.16 -6.16 34.07
CA VAL A 438 28.53 -6.62 33.85
C VAL A 438 28.62 -7.16 32.42
N PHE A 439 29.47 -6.54 31.61
CA PHE A 439 29.81 -7.01 30.28
C PHE A 439 31.15 -7.76 30.34
N LEU A 440 31.18 -8.98 29.82
CA LEU A 440 32.34 -9.89 29.79
C LEU A 440 32.73 -10.18 28.35
N SER A 441 33.98 -9.89 27.98
CA SER A 441 34.53 -10.24 26.66
C SER A 441 35.77 -11.10 26.82
N ASP A 442 35.81 -12.27 26.14
CA ASP A 442 37.00 -13.13 26.10
C ASP A 442 38.10 -12.46 25.27
N VAL A 443 39.27 -12.22 25.88
CA VAL A 443 40.41 -11.59 25.21
C VAL A 443 41.59 -12.54 25.01
N SER A 444 41.37 -13.85 25.18
CA SER A 444 42.41 -14.88 25.05
C SER A 444 43.09 -14.85 23.68
N GLU A 445 42.32 -14.76 22.60
CA GLU A 445 42.87 -14.74 21.24
C GLU A 445 43.61 -13.43 20.96
N ARG A 446 43.06 -12.29 21.40
CA ARG A 446 43.71 -10.98 21.28
C ARG A 446 45.07 -10.99 21.99
N ARG A 447 45.13 -11.55 23.20
CA ARG A 447 46.35 -11.67 23.98
C ARG A 447 47.36 -12.61 23.32
N ARG A 448 46.93 -13.79 22.88
CA ARG A 448 47.79 -14.74 22.15
C ARG A 448 48.38 -14.13 20.89
N ALA A 449 47.57 -13.45 20.08
CA ALA A 449 48.03 -12.79 18.86
C ALA A 449 49.03 -11.66 19.17
N HIS A 450 48.78 -10.88 20.21
CA HIS A 450 49.69 -9.80 20.62
C HIS A 450 51.04 -10.34 21.13
N ASP A 451 51.01 -11.42 21.91
CA ASP A 451 52.22 -12.08 22.40
C ASP A 451 53.03 -12.71 21.24
N GLN A 452 52.35 -13.34 20.28
CA GLN A 452 52.98 -13.87 19.05
C GLN A 452 53.61 -12.77 18.19
N LEU A 453 52.94 -11.62 18.03
CA LEU A 453 53.50 -10.48 17.30
C LEU A 453 54.75 -9.93 17.99
N ARG A 454 54.74 -9.85 19.33
CA ARG A 454 55.92 -9.45 20.11
C ARG A 454 57.08 -10.43 19.92
N GLU A 455 56.82 -11.74 20.02
CA GLU A 455 57.85 -12.76 19.83
C GLU A 455 58.44 -12.75 18.41
N LEU A 456 57.59 -12.60 17.39
CA LEU A 456 58.04 -12.50 16.00
C LEU A 456 58.87 -11.23 15.75
N SER A 457 58.43 -10.08 16.28
CA SER A 457 59.18 -8.82 16.17
C SER A 457 60.55 -8.93 16.84
N ALA A 458 60.59 -9.52 18.03
CA ALA A 458 61.82 -9.82 18.77
C ALA A 458 62.76 -10.73 17.95
N HIS A 459 62.24 -11.80 17.35
CA HIS A 459 63.02 -12.72 16.53
C HIS A 459 63.57 -12.06 15.25
N LEU A 460 62.75 -11.28 14.54
CA LEU A 460 63.16 -10.57 13.33
C LEU A 460 64.28 -9.55 13.60
N GLU A 461 64.23 -8.86 14.74
CA GLU A 461 65.28 -7.92 15.11
C GLU A 461 66.62 -8.65 15.41
N SER A 462 66.56 -9.82 16.07
CA SER A 462 67.75 -10.67 16.29
C SER A 462 68.39 -11.11 14.98
N VAL A 463 67.58 -11.66 14.05
CA VAL A 463 68.06 -12.10 12.73
C VAL A 463 68.66 -10.92 11.95
N ARG A 464 68.04 -9.74 12.04
CA ARG A 464 68.55 -8.53 11.38
C ARG A 464 69.92 -8.11 11.90
N GLU A 465 70.17 -8.21 13.21
CA GLU A 465 71.47 -7.87 13.79
C GLU A 465 72.55 -8.90 13.45
N GLU A 466 72.22 -10.20 13.43
CA GLU A 466 73.14 -11.26 12.97
C GLU A 466 73.54 -11.06 11.51
N GLU A 467 72.58 -10.69 10.66
CA GLU A 467 72.79 -10.38 9.25
C GLU A 467 73.75 -9.19 9.08
N LYS A 468 73.50 -8.08 9.78
CA LYS A 468 74.40 -6.91 9.76
C LYS A 468 75.81 -7.29 10.23
N ALA A 469 75.92 -8.14 11.26
CA ALA A 469 77.21 -8.59 11.78
C ALA A 469 77.97 -9.50 10.81
N ARG A 470 77.25 -10.31 10.01
CA ARG A 470 77.85 -11.11 8.94
C ARG A 470 78.33 -10.23 7.79
N ILE A 471 77.47 -9.32 7.30
CA ILE A 471 77.81 -8.40 6.21
C ILE A 471 79.01 -7.53 6.59
N ALA A 472 79.07 -7.02 7.84
CA ALA A 472 80.20 -6.20 8.29
C ALA A 472 81.55 -6.95 8.20
N ARG A 473 81.57 -8.23 8.57
CA ARG A 473 82.77 -9.08 8.50
C ARG A 473 83.17 -9.36 7.05
N GLU A 474 82.22 -9.79 6.23
CA GLU A 474 82.45 -10.10 4.82
C GLU A 474 82.96 -8.88 4.05
N VAL A 475 82.36 -7.70 4.27
CA VAL A 475 82.81 -6.43 3.69
C VAL A 475 84.23 -6.07 4.17
N HIS A 476 84.54 -6.25 5.46
CA HIS A 476 85.87 -5.93 5.98
C HIS A 476 86.94 -6.89 5.43
N ASP A 477 86.65 -8.18 5.40
CA ASP A 477 87.61 -9.21 5.00
C ASP A 477 87.85 -9.18 3.49
N GLU A 478 86.80 -9.18 2.67
CA GLU A 478 86.95 -9.23 1.21
C GLU A 478 87.51 -7.92 0.65
N LEU A 479 86.89 -6.78 0.99
CA LEU A 479 87.35 -5.49 0.49
C LEU A 479 88.70 -5.11 1.12
N GLY A 480 88.91 -5.40 2.41
CA GLY A 480 90.18 -5.11 3.09
C GLY A 480 91.36 -5.87 2.49
N GLN A 481 91.17 -7.14 2.12
CA GLN A 481 92.19 -7.93 1.44
C GLN A 481 92.50 -7.36 0.05
N MET A 482 91.47 -7.07 -0.76
CA MET A 482 91.67 -6.50 -2.10
C MET A 482 92.37 -5.14 -2.07
N LEU A 483 92.00 -4.27 -1.13
CA LEU A 483 92.65 -2.97 -0.95
C LEU A 483 94.10 -3.11 -0.48
N THR A 484 94.41 -4.13 0.31
CA THR A 484 95.78 -4.43 0.74
C THR A 484 96.64 -4.83 -0.46
N VAL A 485 96.14 -5.70 -1.33
CA VAL A 485 96.82 -6.08 -2.57
C VAL A 485 97.03 -4.86 -3.46
N LEU A 486 96.00 -4.05 -3.70
CA LEU A 486 96.09 -2.82 -4.49
C LEU A 486 97.14 -1.84 -3.95
N LYS A 487 97.21 -1.67 -2.63
CA LYS A 487 98.21 -0.82 -1.98
C LYS A 487 99.64 -1.36 -2.20
N LEU A 488 99.83 -2.66 -2.12
CA LEU A 488 101.13 -3.32 -2.36
C LEU A 488 101.55 -3.16 -3.82
N GLU A 489 100.70 -3.51 -4.78
CA GLU A 489 100.96 -3.37 -6.22
C GLU A 489 101.29 -1.91 -6.59
N THR A 490 100.53 -0.95 -6.07
CA THR A 490 100.78 0.48 -6.31
C THR A 490 102.12 0.93 -5.70
N SER A 491 102.52 0.36 -4.55
CA SER A 491 103.80 0.66 -3.92
C SER A 491 104.97 0.02 -4.64
N MET A 492 104.80 -1.19 -5.19
CA MET A 492 105.78 -1.87 -6.02
C MET A 492 106.01 -1.14 -7.34
N CYS A 493 104.95 -0.66 -8.00
CA CYS A 493 105.04 0.17 -9.19
C CYS A 493 105.78 1.50 -8.93
N GLU A 494 105.55 2.13 -7.78
CA GLU A 494 106.28 3.34 -7.39
C GLU A 494 107.77 3.03 -7.18
N LEU A 495 108.11 1.97 -6.45
CA LEU A 495 109.51 1.56 -6.24
C LEU A 495 110.23 1.20 -7.54
N ALA A 496 109.55 0.57 -8.49
CA ALA A 496 110.16 0.09 -9.74
C ALA A 496 110.26 1.17 -10.84
N TYR A 497 109.33 2.14 -10.87
CA TYR A 497 109.17 3.02 -12.04
C TYR A 497 109.05 4.52 -11.72
N ALA A 498 109.00 4.95 -10.46
CA ALA A 498 108.77 6.37 -10.12
C ALA A 498 109.88 7.32 -10.59
N GLU A 499 111.12 6.83 -10.76
CA GLU A 499 112.25 7.65 -11.25
C GLU A 499 112.28 7.83 -12.78
N LEU A 500 111.48 7.06 -13.52
CA LEU A 500 111.48 7.09 -14.99
C LEU A 500 110.66 8.24 -15.57
N ASP A 501 109.59 8.67 -14.88
CA ASP A 501 108.71 9.76 -15.29
C ASP A 501 108.09 10.46 -14.07
N PRO A 502 108.35 11.76 -13.85
CA PRO A 502 107.72 12.56 -12.79
C PRO A 502 106.19 12.54 -12.83
N GLY A 503 105.59 12.48 -14.03
CA GLY A 503 104.13 12.42 -14.19
C GLY A 503 103.52 11.10 -13.71
N LEU A 504 104.26 10.00 -13.80
CA LEU A 504 103.86 8.70 -13.25
C LEU A 504 103.92 8.71 -11.72
N SER A 505 104.95 9.30 -11.14
CA SER A 505 105.11 9.43 -9.68
C SER A 505 103.94 10.20 -9.04
N GLU A 506 103.56 11.35 -9.60
CA GLU A 506 102.40 12.12 -9.11
C GLU A 506 101.08 11.33 -9.17
N ARG A 507 100.88 10.55 -10.25
CA ARG A 507 99.70 9.68 -10.41
C ARG A 507 99.68 8.55 -9.38
N LEU A 508 100.83 7.91 -9.11
CA LEU A 508 100.94 6.85 -8.10
C LEU A 508 100.70 7.38 -6.68
N VAL A 509 101.21 8.57 -6.35
CA VAL A 509 100.92 9.24 -5.07
C VAL A 509 99.42 9.53 -4.94
N SER A 510 98.77 9.99 -6.01
CA SER A 510 97.32 10.21 -6.04
C SER A 510 96.54 8.90 -5.83
N MET A 511 96.94 7.81 -6.50
CA MET A 511 96.34 6.49 -6.33
C MET A 511 96.48 5.98 -4.89
N LYS A 512 97.65 6.14 -4.26
CA LYS A 512 97.84 5.78 -2.85
C LYS A 512 96.93 6.57 -1.90
N LYS A 513 96.70 7.86 -2.17
CA LYS A 513 95.74 8.68 -1.40
C LYS A 513 94.31 8.17 -1.56
N LEU A 514 93.89 7.84 -2.79
CA LEU A 514 92.57 7.28 -3.05
C LEU A 514 92.37 5.92 -2.39
N ILE A 515 93.36 5.04 -2.44
CA ILE A 515 93.33 3.74 -1.75
C ILE A 515 93.22 3.94 -0.23
N ALA A 516 93.97 4.89 0.36
CA ALA A 516 93.87 5.20 1.78
C ALA A 516 92.49 5.75 2.17
N GLN A 517 91.89 6.60 1.33
CA GLN A 517 90.51 7.06 1.53
C GLN A 517 89.50 5.92 1.44
N LEU A 518 89.68 4.99 0.50
CA LEU A 518 88.79 3.84 0.33
C LEU A 518 88.90 2.85 1.52
N PHE A 519 90.11 2.65 2.07
CA PHE A 519 90.31 1.94 3.32
C PHE A 519 89.52 2.55 4.48
N GLN A 520 89.57 3.88 4.60
CA GLN A 520 88.83 4.58 5.65
C GLN A 520 87.31 4.44 5.43
N LEU A 521 86.82 4.58 4.19
CA LEU A 521 85.41 4.43 3.86
C LEU A 521 84.89 3.02 4.17
N VAL A 522 85.62 1.97 3.76
CA VAL A 522 85.25 0.57 4.07
C VAL A 522 85.21 0.34 5.58
N ARG A 523 86.20 0.88 6.31
CA ARG A 523 86.23 0.78 7.78
C ARG A 523 85.03 1.51 8.42
N ASP A 524 84.65 2.66 7.90
CA ASP A 524 83.50 3.43 8.39
C ASP A 524 82.17 2.68 8.12
N VAL A 525 82.01 2.08 6.93
CA VAL A 525 80.84 1.25 6.57
C VAL A 525 80.76 -0.01 7.43
N ALA A 526 81.88 -0.74 7.58
CA ALA A 526 81.95 -1.92 8.44
C ALA A 526 81.60 -1.54 9.89
N THR A 527 82.15 -0.45 10.41
CA THR A 527 81.86 0.05 11.77
C THR A 527 80.40 0.44 11.97
N ALA A 528 79.74 1.01 10.94
CA ALA A 528 78.32 1.33 10.99
C ALA A 528 77.42 0.09 11.03
N LEU A 529 77.86 -1.01 10.39
CA LEU A 529 77.15 -2.29 10.38
C LEU A 529 77.40 -3.10 11.67
N ARG A 530 78.66 -3.24 12.09
CA ARG A 530 79.11 -3.82 13.37
C ARG A 530 80.45 -3.18 13.75
N PRO A 531 80.59 -2.54 14.93
CA PRO A 531 81.85 -1.97 15.33
C PRO A 531 82.93 -3.08 15.47
N PRO A 532 84.01 -3.05 14.68
CA PRO A 532 85.07 -4.06 14.73
C PRO A 532 85.85 -4.04 16.05
N ILE A 533 85.69 -2.98 16.86
CA ILE A 533 86.28 -2.91 18.20
C ILE A 533 85.69 -3.93 19.18
N LEU A 534 84.53 -4.51 18.87
CA LEU A 534 84.00 -5.63 19.65
C LEU A 534 84.89 -6.87 19.57
N ASP A 535 85.67 -7.04 18.50
CA ASP A 535 86.62 -8.16 18.36
C ASP A 535 87.82 -7.99 19.32
N ALA A 536 88.10 -6.76 19.79
CA ALA A 536 89.07 -6.49 20.86
C ALA A 536 88.48 -6.66 22.27
N GLY A 537 87.17 -6.93 22.39
CA GLY A 537 86.46 -7.13 23.64
C GLY A 537 85.51 -5.98 24.01
N ILE A 538 84.52 -6.31 24.87
CA ILE A 538 83.48 -5.35 25.29
C ILE A 538 84.05 -4.14 26.03
N ALA A 539 85.14 -4.30 26.79
CA ALA A 539 85.78 -3.21 27.51
C ALA A 539 86.31 -2.13 26.57
N SER A 540 87.10 -2.53 25.58
CA SER A 540 87.62 -1.62 24.57
C SER A 540 86.50 -0.97 23.76
N ALA A 541 85.39 -1.69 23.51
CA ALA A 541 84.23 -1.16 22.83
C ALA A 541 83.51 -0.07 23.65
N ILE A 542 83.37 -0.26 24.97
CA ILE A 542 82.79 0.74 25.89
C ILE A 542 83.65 2.01 25.90
N GLU A 543 84.96 1.88 26.13
CA GLU A 543 85.88 3.01 26.15
C GLU A 543 85.87 3.80 24.84
N TRP A 544 85.87 3.09 23.71
CA TRP A 544 85.82 3.71 22.39
C TRP A 544 84.52 4.47 22.16
N GLN A 545 83.38 3.87 22.52
CA GLN A 545 82.07 4.50 22.34
C GLN A 545 81.94 5.73 23.24
N ALA A 546 82.46 5.69 24.46
CA ALA A 546 82.51 6.83 25.38
C ALA A 546 83.35 7.99 24.81
N ARG A 547 84.57 7.72 24.34
CA ARG A 547 85.43 8.75 23.70
C ARG A 547 84.76 9.38 22.47
N ARG A 548 84.06 8.57 21.67
CA ARG A 548 83.34 9.05 20.49
C ARG A 548 82.13 9.91 20.87
N PHE A 549 81.42 9.55 21.94
CA PHE A 549 80.30 10.32 22.46
C PHE A 549 80.78 11.68 23.01
N GLU A 550 81.84 11.68 23.82
CA GLU A 550 82.45 12.88 24.37
C GLU A 550 82.95 13.82 23.26
N ALA A 551 83.67 13.30 22.25
CA ALA A 551 84.14 14.10 21.12
C ALA A 551 82.99 14.79 20.35
N ARG A 552 81.82 14.17 20.27
CA ARG A 552 80.66 14.69 19.53
C ARG A 552 79.80 15.64 20.35
N THR A 553 79.62 15.36 21.64
CA THR A 553 78.65 16.06 22.49
C THR A 553 79.31 17.05 23.46
N GLN A 554 80.63 16.94 23.67
CA GLN A 554 81.40 17.65 24.69
C GLN A 554 80.96 17.34 26.13
N ILE A 555 80.19 16.26 26.35
CA ILE A 555 79.82 15.76 27.68
C ILE A 555 80.90 14.77 28.13
N PRO A 556 81.62 15.04 29.24
CA PRO A 556 82.62 14.12 29.80
C PRO A 556 82.03 12.77 30.17
N CYS A 557 82.74 11.69 29.81
CA CYS A 557 82.37 10.31 30.15
C CYS A 557 83.40 9.67 31.09
N LEU A 558 82.96 9.30 32.29
CA LEU A 558 83.76 8.55 33.26
C LEU A 558 83.55 7.06 33.01
N VAL A 559 84.59 6.35 32.61
CA VAL A 559 84.50 4.92 32.26
C VAL A 559 85.31 4.08 33.26
N GLN A 560 84.64 3.12 33.88
CA GLN A 560 85.25 2.16 34.81
C GLN A 560 84.99 0.73 34.31
N VAL A 561 86.03 0.07 33.80
CA VAL A 561 85.95 -1.30 33.27
C VAL A 561 87.04 -2.15 33.91
N PRO A 562 86.79 -3.43 34.26
CA PRO A 562 87.82 -4.30 34.81
C PRO A 562 88.84 -4.66 33.72
N ASP A 563 90.13 -4.71 34.08
CA ASP A 563 91.21 -5.05 33.15
C ASP A 563 91.12 -6.48 32.59
N ASN A 564 90.54 -7.41 33.37
CA ASN A 564 90.39 -8.82 32.99
C ASN A 564 88.92 -9.25 33.03
N LEU A 565 88.29 -9.32 31.86
CA LEU A 565 86.94 -9.86 31.67
C LEU A 565 86.97 -11.22 30.96
N PRO A 566 86.02 -12.12 31.27
CA PRO A 566 85.86 -13.35 30.51
C PRO A 566 85.44 -13.04 29.07
N VAL A 567 85.83 -13.92 28.14
CA VAL A 567 85.41 -13.82 26.73
C VAL A 567 83.89 -13.99 26.66
N LEU A 568 83.20 -12.97 26.17
CA LEU A 568 81.76 -13.00 25.95
C LEU A 568 81.46 -13.65 24.60
N SER A 569 80.36 -14.40 24.52
CA SER A 569 79.78 -14.78 23.23
C SER A 569 79.44 -13.53 22.41
N ASP A 570 79.55 -13.60 21.08
CA ASP A 570 79.22 -12.50 20.17
C ASP A 570 77.87 -11.84 20.47
N ALA A 571 76.83 -12.64 20.72
CA ALA A 571 75.49 -12.15 21.04
C ALA A 571 75.45 -11.27 22.30
N ARG A 572 76.14 -11.68 23.38
CA ARG A 572 76.25 -10.91 24.64
C ARG A 572 77.05 -9.62 24.44
N ALA A 573 78.19 -9.69 23.76
CA ALA A 573 79.04 -8.52 23.50
C ALA A 573 78.30 -7.48 22.63
N THR A 574 77.69 -7.90 21.52
CA THR A 574 76.90 -7.02 20.66
C THR A 574 75.68 -6.47 21.40
N GLY A 575 74.96 -7.31 22.16
CA GLY A 575 73.78 -6.88 22.90
C GLY A 575 74.09 -5.81 23.95
N MET A 576 75.13 -6.01 24.75
CA MET A 576 75.62 -5.02 25.72
C MET A 576 76.04 -3.71 25.05
N PHE A 577 76.77 -3.81 23.94
CA PHE A 577 77.21 -2.63 23.21
C PHE A 577 76.04 -1.83 22.62
N ARG A 578 74.99 -2.50 22.11
CA ARG A 578 73.77 -1.83 21.64
C ARG A 578 73.01 -1.15 22.76
N ILE A 579 72.97 -1.76 23.95
CA ILE A 579 72.37 -1.13 25.15
C ILE A 579 73.14 0.15 25.49
N LEU A 580 74.48 0.11 25.48
CA LEU A 580 75.31 1.30 25.70
C LEU A 580 75.03 2.39 24.66
N GLN A 581 74.97 2.03 23.37
CA GLN A 581 74.68 2.99 22.29
C GLN A 581 73.32 3.67 22.44
N GLU A 582 72.29 2.89 22.77
CA GLU A 582 70.94 3.41 22.95
C GLU A 582 70.85 4.29 24.21
N ALA A 583 71.48 3.87 25.31
CA ALA A 583 71.58 4.67 26.53
C ALA A 583 72.25 6.03 26.27
N LEU A 584 73.40 6.05 25.62
CA LEU A 584 74.10 7.30 25.27
C LEU A 584 73.29 8.15 24.27
N THR A 585 72.54 7.53 23.37
CA THR A 585 71.63 8.25 22.46
C THR A 585 70.49 8.91 23.22
N ASN A 586 69.96 8.24 24.25
CA ASN A 586 68.94 8.81 25.13
C ASN A 586 69.50 9.99 25.93
N VAL A 587 70.71 9.88 26.47
CA VAL A 587 71.38 11.01 27.15
C VAL A 587 71.48 12.21 26.21
N MET A 588 71.98 12.00 24.99
CA MET A 588 72.14 13.06 23.99
C MET A 588 70.84 13.77 23.63
N ARG A 589 69.73 13.03 23.56
CA ARG A 589 68.44 13.56 23.08
C ARG A 589 67.56 14.11 24.20
N HIS A 590 67.68 13.57 25.41
CA HIS A 590 66.65 13.72 26.44
C HIS A 590 67.18 14.16 27.80
N ALA A 591 68.45 13.89 28.15
CA ALA A 591 68.91 14.08 29.52
C ALA A 591 69.32 15.53 29.86
N GLN A 592 69.84 16.30 28.90
CA GLN A 592 70.54 17.57 29.21
C GLN A 592 71.62 17.39 30.30
N ALA A 593 72.29 16.24 30.29
CA ALA A 593 73.31 15.87 31.26
C ALA A 593 74.61 16.67 31.05
N HIS A 594 75.33 16.90 32.13
CA HIS A 594 76.65 17.51 32.16
C HIS A 594 77.75 16.46 32.29
N THR A 595 77.45 15.27 32.84
CA THR A 595 78.38 14.15 32.95
C THR A 595 77.67 12.81 32.77
N VAL A 596 78.41 11.81 32.29
CA VAL A 596 77.93 10.42 32.20
C VAL A 596 78.96 9.49 32.82
N GLU A 597 78.52 8.59 33.68
CA GLU A 597 79.32 7.53 34.27
C GLU A 597 78.92 6.17 33.67
N ILE A 598 79.89 5.42 33.18
CA ILE A 598 79.71 4.08 32.63
C ILE A 598 80.61 3.14 33.43
N SER A 599 80.01 2.15 34.10
CA SER A 599 80.76 1.12 34.80
C SER A 599 80.35 -0.28 34.36
N LEU A 600 81.32 -1.19 34.36
CA LEU A 600 81.10 -2.60 34.11
C LEU A 600 81.65 -3.41 35.28
N THR A 601 80.86 -4.30 35.85
CA THR A 601 81.28 -5.17 36.95
C THR A 601 80.88 -6.62 36.70
N LEU A 602 81.66 -7.55 37.22
CA LEU A 602 81.36 -8.99 37.19
C LEU A 602 81.21 -9.49 38.61
N GLU A 603 79.99 -9.90 38.98
CA GLU A 603 79.69 -10.45 40.30
C GLU A 603 78.96 -11.79 40.19
N ARG A 604 79.50 -12.84 40.81
CA ARG A 604 78.86 -14.17 40.92
C ARG A 604 78.36 -14.75 39.58
N GLY A 605 79.09 -14.52 38.49
CA GLY A 605 78.73 -14.99 37.15
C GLY A 605 77.70 -14.12 36.42
N VAL A 606 77.39 -12.93 36.93
CA VAL A 606 76.51 -11.94 36.28
C VAL A 606 77.32 -10.70 35.93
N MET A 607 77.28 -10.32 34.65
CA MET A 607 77.85 -9.08 34.14
C MET A 607 76.85 -7.94 34.37
N CYS A 608 77.25 -6.90 35.10
CA CYS A 608 76.43 -5.71 35.34
C CYS A 608 77.03 -4.51 34.64
N MET A 609 76.33 -3.96 33.65
CA MET A 609 76.68 -2.69 33.02
C MET A 609 75.79 -1.58 33.56
N THR A 610 76.40 -0.57 34.17
CA THR A 610 75.70 0.61 34.71
C THR A 610 76.03 1.81 33.84
N ILE A 611 75.00 2.55 33.42
CA ILE A 611 75.12 3.85 32.78
C ILE A 611 74.31 4.85 33.59
N ALA A 612 74.97 5.88 34.13
CA ALA A 612 74.34 6.92 34.93
C ALA A 612 74.61 8.30 34.30
N ASP A 613 73.59 9.13 34.22
CA ASP A 613 73.70 10.55 33.83
C ASP A 613 73.15 11.46 34.93
N ASP A 614 73.67 12.69 35.00
CA ASP A 614 73.25 13.74 35.94
C ASP A 614 72.22 14.71 35.34
N GLY A 615 71.43 14.23 34.37
CA GLY A 615 70.47 15.03 33.63
C GLY A 615 69.16 15.33 34.37
N GLN A 616 68.14 15.73 33.60
CA GLN A 616 66.84 16.17 34.12
C GLN A 616 65.97 15.04 34.71
N GLY A 617 66.30 13.77 34.49
CA GLY A 617 65.53 12.60 34.93
C GLY A 617 64.06 12.58 34.48
N PHE A 618 63.28 11.58 34.91
CA PHE A 618 61.85 11.47 34.63
C PHE A 618 61.13 10.55 35.64
N VAL A 619 59.83 10.79 35.88
CA VAL A 619 59.01 9.91 36.74
C VAL A 619 58.61 8.66 35.97
N SER A 620 59.00 7.48 36.48
CA SER A 620 58.68 6.19 35.86
C SER A 620 57.18 5.80 35.91
N GLY A 621 56.36 6.54 36.69
CA GLY A 621 54.94 6.25 36.95
C GLY A 621 53.91 7.18 36.28
N ASP A 622 54.29 8.36 35.78
CA ASP A 622 53.38 9.30 35.11
C ASP A 622 53.64 9.33 33.60
N ILE A 623 53.30 8.23 32.94
CA ILE A 623 53.05 8.25 31.50
C ILE A 623 51.58 8.64 31.34
N GLU A 624 51.31 9.91 31.02
CA GLU A 624 49.97 10.31 30.57
C GLU A 624 49.48 9.36 29.45
N PRO A 625 48.21 8.93 29.46
CA PRO A 625 47.67 8.06 28.42
C PRO A 625 47.69 8.80 27.07
N GLY A 626 48.75 8.56 26.29
CA GLY A 626 48.98 9.22 25.00
C GLY A 626 50.46 9.51 24.69
N ARG A 627 51.34 9.55 25.68
CA ARG A 627 52.80 9.60 25.42
C ARG A 627 53.36 8.19 25.35
N THR A 628 53.70 7.75 24.15
CA THR A 628 54.44 6.51 23.87
C THR A 628 55.61 6.38 24.84
N VAL A 629 55.63 5.29 25.63
CA VAL A 629 56.85 4.78 26.26
C VAL A 629 57.92 4.79 25.19
N SER A 630 59.03 5.49 25.41
CA SER A 630 60.05 5.63 24.37
C SER A 630 60.51 4.25 23.93
N PHE A 631 60.35 3.95 22.63
CA PHE A 631 60.69 2.65 22.04
C PHE A 631 62.12 2.20 22.40
N GLY A 632 63.03 3.14 22.70
CA GLY A 632 64.41 2.86 23.13
C GLY A 632 64.52 2.08 24.44
N VAL A 633 63.76 2.43 25.48
CA VAL A 633 63.83 1.72 26.78
C VAL A 633 63.20 0.32 26.68
N VAL A 634 62.10 0.21 25.94
CA VAL A 634 61.45 -1.08 25.66
C VAL A 634 62.41 -2.00 24.89
N GLY A 635 63.05 -1.49 23.84
CA GLY A 635 64.02 -2.25 23.06
C GLY A 635 65.27 -2.66 23.87
N MET A 636 65.74 -1.83 24.79
CA MET A 636 66.81 -2.22 25.73
C MET A 636 66.36 -3.35 26.68
N ARG A 637 65.15 -3.25 27.24
CA ARG A 637 64.60 -4.26 28.17
C ARG A 637 64.41 -5.61 27.47
N GLU A 638 63.83 -5.62 26.28
CA GLU A 638 63.66 -6.83 25.47
C GLU A 638 65.01 -7.47 25.13
N ARG A 639 66.00 -6.68 24.75
CA ARG A 639 67.34 -7.18 24.44
C ARG A 639 68.03 -7.80 25.66
N VAL A 640 67.88 -7.22 26.84
CA VAL A 640 68.42 -7.80 28.08
C VAL A 640 67.71 -9.11 28.43
N LEU A 641 66.38 -9.18 28.24
CA LEU A 641 65.60 -10.41 28.43
C LEU A 641 66.02 -11.52 27.47
N MET A 642 66.28 -11.20 26.19
CA MET A 642 66.79 -12.17 25.20
C MET A 642 68.13 -12.78 25.62
N LEU A 643 68.95 -12.03 26.35
CA LEU A 643 70.23 -12.50 26.90
C LEU A 643 70.07 -13.23 28.25
N GLY A 644 68.84 -13.51 28.69
CA GLY A 644 68.52 -14.14 29.98
C GLY A 644 68.71 -13.21 31.19
N GLY A 645 68.85 -11.91 30.95
CA GLY A 645 69.16 -10.91 31.95
C GLY A 645 67.96 -10.13 32.48
N ARG A 646 68.22 -9.14 33.33
CA ARG A 646 67.24 -8.13 33.76
C ARG A 646 67.78 -6.71 33.63
N LEU A 647 66.89 -5.76 33.35
CA LEU A 647 67.20 -4.34 33.26
C LEU A 647 66.50 -3.59 34.40
N GLU A 648 67.27 -2.87 35.19
CA GLU A 648 66.78 -1.94 36.21
C GLU A 648 67.01 -0.51 35.70
N LEU A 649 66.01 0.35 35.88
CA LEU A 649 66.06 1.74 35.48
C LEU A 649 65.55 2.56 36.65
N ASP A 650 66.38 3.46 37.13
CA ASP A 650 66.10 4.36 38.24
C ASP A 650 66.21 5.80 37.73
N SER A 651 65.18 6.60 37.96
CA SER A 651 65.15 7.99 37.52
C SER A 651 64.15 8.78 38.34
N GLU A 652 64.58 9.96 38.78
CA GLU A 652 63.75 10.96 39.44
C GLU A 652 63.97 12.33 38.79
N PRO A 653 62.92 13.16 38.64
CA PRO A 653 63.07 14.50 38.06
C PRO A 653 64.09 15.34 38.82
N GLY A 654 65.13 15.78 38.11
CA GLY A 654 66.23 16.58 38.64
C GLY A 654 67.40 15.79 39.23
N GLU A 655 67.29 14.46 39.33
CA GLU A 655 68.38 13.57 39.85
C GLU A 655 69.01 12.67 38.78
N GLY A 656 68.70 12.90 37.51
CA GLY A 656 69.27 12.14 36.39
C GLY A 656 68.64 10.77 36.17
N THR A 657 69.37 9.90 35.47
CA THR A 657 68.92 8.54 35.14
C THR A 657 70.04 7.54 35.35
N THR A 658 69.75 6.44 36.05
CA THR A 658 70.66 5.29 36.20
C THR A 658 70.05 4.04 35.59
N LEU A 659 70.71 3.49 34.58
CA LEU A 659 70.34 2.24 33.92
C LEU A 659 71.34 1.13 34.30
N ARG A 660 70.83 -0.01 34.79
CA ARG A 660 71.63 -1.20 35.15
C ARG A 660 71.16 -2.41 34.37
N ALA A 661 72.02 -2.94 33.51
CA ALA A 661 71.76 -4.16 32.75
C ALA A 661 72.55 -5.33 33.35
N TYR A 662 71.82 -6.35 33.84
CA TYR A 662 72.40 -7.56 34.42
C TYR A 662 72.26 -8.70 33.44
N ILE A 663 73.39 -9.27 32.97
CA ILE A 663 73.42 -10.35 31.99
C ILE A 663 74.16 -11.55 32.60
N PRO A 664 73.49 -12.71 32.76
CA PRO A 664 74.15 -13.91 33.26
C PRO A 664 75.17 -14.40 32.23
N LEU A 665 76.35 -14.76 32.72
CA LEU A 665 77.33 -15.52 31.98
C LEU A 665 77.10 -16.98 32.33
N ASP A 666 76.81 -17.81 31.33
CA ASP A 666 76.87 -19.25 31.54
C ASP A 666 78.27 -19.60 32.06
N PRO A 667 78.39 -20.52 33.03
CA PRO A 667 79.69 -21.08 33.37
C PRO A 667 80.25 -21.73 32.11
N ALA A 668 81.28 -21.11 31.54
CA ALA A 668 81.89 -21.56 30.31
C ALA A 668 82.36 -23.01 30.43
N GLY A 669 81.91 -23.83 29.47
CA GLY A 669 82.49 -25.10 29.00
C GLY A 669 83.38 -25.88 29.95
N GLN A 670 82.79 -26.84 30.67
CA GLN A 670 83.43 -28.15 30.75
C GLN A 670 83.16 -28.88 29.44
N GLU A 671 84.24 -29.23 28.74
CA GLU A 671 84.30 -30.03 27.54
C GLU A 671 83.29 -31.17 27.57
N ARG A 672 82.35 -31.17 26.61
CA ARG A 672 81.62 -32.38 26.23
C ARG A 672 82.58 -33.26 25.41
N GLU A 673 83.45 -33.97 26.10
CA GLU A 673 84.08 -35.17 25.56
C GLU A 673 83.20 -36.38 25.93
N LYS A 674 82.33 -36.79 25.01
CA LYS A 674 82.02 -38.18 24.60
C LYS A 674 80.79 -38.26 23.71
#